data_AF-A0A2D6R3Q1-F1
#
_entry.id   AF-A0A2D6R3Q1-F1
#
_cell.length_a   1.000
_cell.length_b   1.000
_cell.length_c   1.000
_cell.angle_alpha   90.00
_cell.angle_beta   90.00
_cell.angle_gamma   90.00
#
_symmetry.space_group_name_H-M   'P 1'
#
loop_
_entity.id
_entity.type
_entity.pdbx_description
1 polymer ?
#
loop_
_entity_poly.entity_id
_entity_poly.type
_entity_poly.pdbx_seq_one_letter_code
_entity_poly.pdbx_strand_id
1 'polypeptide(L)'
;MRRWPAWICGLFVGLGVVMAPSSATAQIPFGEQRYEYALSDVLPAAIVFDRVETYWKGYASEARVEVVGYVFLTDDLVDIPGYSGESMNTLVGMNADGAITGVKIVRHSEPIVLIGLPEATIHEFTNQYPGKQITDRILISREPTPDYVTVDGISGATVTAVAENATILEASRLVGRAEGIVSAAQVRTRRPSDEFQPFSWPQLASRGAIGSITVEPEELGLIGPANAVDVRFAVLDPPSVGRNLVGERFYDIVRGRLDRDGGSALYIGGLGDLSFKGAGFARGGIFDRFVLEQSGDLVVFRDLNYLALPIDDAARAPSFREGGVFFTDDGFDPTQPFTFRLTVPYRVRDERRYATFVADHELPARFVDADLPFWVSRWQASWASATFTALLLASLLAAFTFRQRLLLHRKLLHRSTALLAAVGLGVLLKAQPSTTQILTLFGSASRLEFPSEIFLSEPLIFLLWIVIAGTLVLWGRGFFCGWVCPYGALLEVLISLWEKAAPEALRNRFDKWKPPRYLRYGKIAVFAFILAVSFVSLPLAEAINEVEPFKTFVLDLARPWAFVLYFAVITLVSVPSYRFFCRFLCPLGGALAIPSTKAPLLPLLRYESCTRCWICAKGCEPKAISFETGRINYQECLQCWDCLANGADETLCPELIVAKRKQRPVRVLAASLLLTLLAWPAVARAGTMRVRPGMLADTLQQAQAGDVLLLEPGVHVGALHIKTPITVRGQAGAIIDGGGTGHVIIIDAPGVTVENLTIRHCRISEAFTDSAVWVEQDATGARVIGNTIEACRFGIWVHGTAEAEVAGNRVAGLQQATQNQRGDCVHLWDADGIRVTDNDLSSCRDGVYMELTSEAIIDRNRITDSRYAIHTMWCDQSRYLENYAYENLVGLALMFSKEIEARQNILHNNRTHGILWVQVTYGTATDNVVIGNTKGLFVYNSLYNTIRGNLVARNNLGGHYWGGSEENVMEANAFIENEIQVKFIAGKDQTWVGNYWSDYGGWDLDGDDRGEVPYRSNTLVDALLYKHPSTKFLLTSPAFQVLALAEREFPIITVPKVVDPSPRMSPSMTEWAKLLAQYPAAPTQYYLEMEKLPHLPGGQP
;
A
#
# COMPACT_ATOMS: atom_id res chain seq x y z
N MET A 1 18.37 -71.12 -25.54
CA MET A 1 18.66 -70.54 -24.21
C MET A 1 19.95 -69.72 -24.28
N ARG A 2 19.94 -68.44 -23.88
CA ARG A 2 21.12 -67.65 -23.47
C ARG A 2 20.63 -66.55 -22.51
N ARG A 3 21.44 -66.17 -21.52
CA ARG A 3 21.00 -65.45 -20.31
C ARG A 3 20.56 -64.00 -20.61
N TRP A 4 19.42 -63.61 -20.05
CA TRP A 4 19.04 -62.20 -19.89
C TRP A 4 19.68 -61.64 -18.60
N PRO A 5 20.18 -60.39 -18.57
CA PRO A 5 20.61 -59.75 -17.32
C PRO A 5 19.38 -59.30 -16.51
N ALA A 6 19.22 -59.82 -15.29
CA ALA A 6 18.02 -59.63 -14.46
C ALA A 6 17.84 -58.22 -13.82
N TRP A 7 18.54 -57.21 -14.32
CA TRP A 7 18.67 -55.88 -13.68
C TRP A 7 17.70 -54.81 -14.24
N ILE A 8 16.84 -55.18 -15.20
CA ILE A 8 15.99 -54.22 -15.94
C ILE A 8 14.53 -54.17 -15.41
N CYS A 9 14.09 -55.16 -14.63
CA CYS A 9 12.71 -55.23 -14.13
C CYS A 9 12.51 -54.66 -12.70
N GLY A 10 13.57 -54.37 -11.95
CA GLY A 10 13.49 -54.04 -10.52
C GLY A 10 13.12 -52.59 -10.17
N LEU A 11 12.93 -51.70 -11.15
CA LEU A 11 12.94 -50.23 -10.96
C LEU A 11 11.58 -49.55 -11.15
N PHE A 12 10.48 -50.32 -11.22
CA PHE A 12 9.13 -49.80 -11.57
C PHE A 12 8.02 -50.14 -10.56
N VAL A 13 8.36 -50.67 -9.37
CA VAL A 13 7.38 -51.11 -8.35
C VAL A 13 7.67 -50.48 -6.96
N GLY A 14 8.54 -49.47 -6.90
CA GLY A 14 9.17 -48.99 -5.65
C GLY A 14 8.54 -47.77 -4.97
N LEU A 15 7.57 -47.09 -5.58
CA LEU A 15 6.84 -45.96 -4.98
C LEU A 15 5.35 -46.09 -5.29
N GLY A 16 4.51 -46.20 -4.27
CA GLY A 16 3.07 -46.37 -4.45
C GLY A 16 2.19 -46.64 -3.21
N VAL A 17 2.76 -46.77 -2.00
CA VAL A 17 1.98 -46.93 -0.76
C VAL A 17 2.63 -46.22 0.44
N VAL A 18 2.31 -44.94 0.64
CA VAL A 18 2.05 -44.32 1.96
C VAL A 18 1.18 -43.08 1.72
N MET A 19 -0.09 -43.15 2.12
CA MET A 19 -0.97 -42.03 2.51
C MET A 19 -2.34 -42.63 2.81
N ALA A 20 -2.69 -42.72 4.10
CA ALA A 20 -4.02 -43.07 4.57
C ALA A 20 -4.41 -42.01 5.60
N PRO A 21 -5.61 -41.40 5.50
CA PRO A 21 -6.03 -40.36 6.44
C PRO A 21 -6.35 -40.98 7.79
N SER A 22 -5.67 -40.53 8.85
CA SER A 22 -6.00 -40.86 10.23
C SER A 22 -7.18 -40.00 10.69
N SER A 23 -8.41 -40.51 10.53
CA SER A 23 -9.62 -39.89 11.05
C SER A 23 -9.67 -39.97 12.58
N ALA A 24 -9.06 -38.98 13.26
CA ALA A 24 -9.13 -38.80 14.69
C ALA A 24 -10.22 -37.78 15.04
N THR A 25 -11.40 -38.26 15.45
CA THR A 25 -12.50 -37.42 15.95
C THR A 25 -12.18 -36.86 17.33
N ALA A 26 -11.40 -35.78 17.38
CA ALA A 26 -11.22 -34.98 18.58
C ALA A 26 -12.37 -33.96 18.71
N GLN A 27 -13.41 -34.30 19.48
CA GLN A 27 -14.28 -33.26 20.03
C GLN A 27 -13.47 -32.47 21.06
N ILE A 28 -13.02 -31.27 20.69
CA ILE A 28 -12.38 -30.33 21.61
C ILE A 28 -13.47 -29.79 22.54
N PRO A 29 -13.36 -29.95 23.88
CA PRO A 29 -14.33 -29.37 24.79
C PRO A 29 -14.29 -27.84 24.72
N PHE A 30 -15.43 -27.22 24.42
CA PHE A 30 -15.60 -25.79 24.64
C PHE A 30 -15.92 -25.58 26.13
N GLY A 31 -14.87 -25.50 26.95
CA GLY A 31 -15.01 -25.31 28.39
C GLY A 31 -14.01 -26.09 29.25
N GLU A 32 -12.78 -25.58 29.35
CA GLU A 32 -12.12 -25.41 30.65
C GLU A 32 -11.19 -24.18 30.56
N GLN A 33 -11.60 -23.08 31.20
CA GLN A 33 -10.81 -21.85 31.43
C GLN A 33 -10.16 -21.16 30.19
N ARG A 34 -10.91 -20.90 29.11
CA ARG A 34 -10.43 -20.00 28.03
C ARG A 34 -11.36 -18.84 27.66
N TYR A 35 -12.68 -19.03 27.73
CA TYR A 35 -13.70 -18.02 27.40
C TYR A 35 -14.89 -18.12 28.37
N GLU A 36 -15.64 -17.03 28.56
CA GLU A 36 -16.72 -16.96 29.56
C GLU A 36 -18.06 -17.57 29.09
N TYR A 37 -18.39 -17.43 27.80
CA TYR A 37 -19.65 -17.88 27.22
C TYR A 37 -19.58 -19.29 26.61
N ALA A 38 -20.72 -19.97 26.53
CA ALA A 38 -20.88 -21.24 25.84
C ALA A 38 -21.51 -21.06 24.44
N LEU A 39 -21.29 -22.03 23.53
CA LEU A 39 -21.88 -22.01 22.18
C LEU A 39 -23.42 -21.98 22.19
N SER A 40 -24.04 -22.55 23.23
CA SER A 40 -25.48 -22.51 23.50
C SER A 40 -26.03 -21.11 23.76
N ASP A 41 -25.20 -20.18 24.22
CA ASP A 41 -25.64 -18.85 24.68
C ASP A 41 -25.97 -17.92 23.51
N VAL A 42 -25.49 -18.29 22.30
CA VAL A 42 -25.80 -17.62 21.03
C VAL A 42 -26.63 -18.47 20.07
N LEU A 43 -26.64 -19.80 20.22
CA LEU A 43 -27.50 -20.72 19.45
C LEU A 43 -28.22 -21.73 20.39
N PRO A 44 -29.23 -21.29 21.17
CA PRO A 44 -29.90 -22.13 22.17
C PRO A 44 -30.79 -23.24 21.59
N ALA A 45 -30.97 -23.29 20.27
CA ALA A 45 -31.68 -24.37 19.58
C ALA A 45 -30.82 -25.63 19.37
N ALA A 46 -29.50 -25.55 19.56
CA ALA A 46 -28.57 -26.65 19.35
C ALA A 46 -28.23 -27.39 20.65
N ILE A 47 -28.32 -28.73 20.63
CA ILE A 47 -27.97 -29.62 21.75
C ILE A 47 -26.54 -30.16 21.60
N VAL A 48 -26.08 -30.35 20.36
CA VAL A 48 -24.73 -30.86 20.05
C VAL A 48 -24.07 -29.95 19.00
N PHE A 49 -22.78 -29.70 19.16
CA PHE A 49 -21.95 -28.91 18.25
C PHE A 49 -20.78 -29.75 17.72
N ASP A 50 -20.51 -29.68 16.42
CA ASP A 50 -19.29 -30.19 15.79
C ASP A 50 -18.51 -29.06 15.12
N ARG A 51 -17.19 -29.02 15.31
CA ARG A 51 -16.32 -28.00 14.70
C ARG A 51 -15.99 -28.38 13.25
N VAL A 52 -16.18 -27.44 12.33
CA VAL A 52 -15.79 -27.50 10.92
C VAL A 52 -14.85 -26.34 10.65
N GLU A 53 -13.55 -26.63 10.61
CA GLU A 53 -12.45 -25.67 10.43
C GLU A 53 -12.52 -24.47 11.39
N THR A 54 -13.07 -23.33 10.97
CA THR A 54 -13.13 -22.05 11.71
C THR A 54 -14.44 -21.82 12.47
N TYR A 55 -15.47 -22.66 12.28
CA TYR A 55 -16.78 -22.50 12.91
C TYR A 55 -17.35 -23.83 13.43
N TRP A 56 -18.53 -23.78 14.06
CA TRP A 56 -19.24 -24.93 14.62
C TRP A 56 -20.63 -25.08 13.99
N LYS A 57 -21.04 -26.31 13.69
CA LYS A 57 -22.41 -26.67 13.25
C LYS A 57 -23.20 -27.18 14.45
N GLY A 58 -24.37 -26.59 14.72
CA GLY A 58 -25.27 -26.95 15.81
C GLY A 58 -26.41 -27.84 15.34
N TYR A 59 -26.74 -28.88 16.14
CA TYR A 59 -27.74 -29.90 15.80
C TYR A 59 -28.87 -29.98 16.83
N ALA A 60 -30.11 -30.22 16.35
CA ALA A 60 -31.31 -30.36 17.19
C ALA A 60 -31.31 -31.59 18.11
N SER A 61 -30.44 -32.59 17.86
CA SER A 61 -30.41 -33.84 18.61
C SER A 61 -29.06 -34.55 18.51
N GLU A 62 -28.79 -35.47 19.45
CA GLU A 62 -27.57 -36.31 19.47
C GLU A 62 -27.39 -37.18 18.21
N ALA A 63 -28.46 -37.39 17.43
CA ALA A 63 -28.41 -38.14 16.17
C ALA A 63 -27.77 -37.35 15.01
N ARG A 64 -27.54 -36.04 15.16
CA ARG A 64 -26.83 -35.16 14.20
C ARG A 64 -27.41 -35.15 12.77
N VAL A 65 -28.72 -35.37 12.65
CA VAL A 65 -29.42 -35.44 11.34
C VAL A 65 -29.80 -34.05 10.81
N GLU A 66 -30.15 -33.13 11.69
CA GLU A 66 -30.72 -31.82 11.36
C GLU A 66 -29.85 -30.70 11.96
N VAL A 67 -29.29 -29.86 11.08
CA VAL A 67 -28.52 -28.67 11.45
C VAL A 67 -29.50 -27.53 11.70
N VAL A 68 -29.48 -26.96 12.90
CA VAL A 68 -30.33 -25.81 13.27
C VAL A 68 -29.65 -24.46 13.06
N GLY A 69 -28.33 -24.46 12.93
CA GLY A 69 -27.54 -23.25 12.76
C GLY A 69 -26.04 -23.46 12.98
N TYR A 70 -25.35 -22.34 13.09
CA TYR A 70 -23.90 -22.21 13.10
C TYR A 70 -23.46 -21.26 14.20
N VAL A 71 -22.28 -21.48 14.76
CA VAL A 71 -21.66 -20.59 15.75
C VAL A 71 -20.20 -20.39 15.37
N PHE A 72 -19.66 -19.18 15.56
CA PHE A 72 -18.28 -18.84 15.20
C PHE A 72 -17.73 -17.72 16.09
N LEU A 73 -16.41 -17.65 16.16
CA LEU A 73 -15.66 -16.51 16.71
C LEU A 73 -15.19 -15.65 15.52
N THR A 74 -15.30 -14.33 15.63
CA THR A 74 -14.93 -13.41 14.55
C THR A 74 -13.44 -13.43 14.22
N ASP A 75 -12.56 -13.49 15.22
CA ASP A 75 -11.09 -13.60 15.03
C ASP A 75 -10.66 -14.85 14.21
N ASP A 76 -11.44 -15.94 14.22
CA ASP A 76 -11.16 -17.16 13.44
C ASP A 76 -11.56 -16.99 11.94
N LEU A 77 -12.14 -15.84 11.55
CA LEU A 77 -12.72 -15.58 10.22
C LEU A 77 -12.32 -14.23 9.60
N VAL A 78 -12.31 -13.15 10.38
CA VAL A 78 -12.04 -11.77 9.92
C VAL A 78 -11.17 -11.01 10.94
N ASP A 79 -10.16 -10.31 10.44
CA ASP A 79 -9.39 -9.33 11.20
C ASP A 79 -9.87 -7.93 10.83
N ILE A 80 -10.73 -7.32 11.65
CA ILE A 80 -11.19 -5.93 11.49
C ILE A 80 -10.91 -5.18 12.81
N PRO A 81 -9.96 -4.23 12.83
CA PRO A 81 -9.55 -3.56 14.07
C PRO A 81 -10.54 -2.46 14.50
N GLY A 82 -10.73 -2.35 15.82
CA GLY A 82 -11.47 -1.25 16.47
C GLY A 82 -10.62 0.00 16.71
N TYR A 83 -11.06 0.88 17.60
CA TYR A 83 -10.32 2.08 18.01
C TYR A 83 -8.99 1.75 18.71
N SER A 84 -8.88 0.57 19.31
CA SER A 84 -7.66 0.03 19.89
C SER A 84 -6.56 -0.31 18.88
N GLY A 85 -6.92 -0.53 17.60
CA GLY A 85 -6.04 -1.17 16.62
C GLY A 85 -5.98 -2.71 16.73
N GLU A 86 -6.71 -3.32 17.67
CA GLU A 86 -6.94 -4.78 17.73
C GLU A 86 -8.36 -5.13 17.25
N SER A 87 -8.54 -6.38 16.79
CA SER A 87 -9.87 -6.93 16.51
C SER A 87 -10.71 -7.10 17.77
N MET A 88 -12.04 -7.04 17.60
CA MET A 88 -13.00 -7.44 18.63
C MET A 88 -13.39 -8.90 18.39
N ASN A 89 -13.06 -9.75 19.37
CA ASN A 89 -13.39 -11.17 19.33
C ASN A 89 -14.82 -11.32 19.84
N THR A 90 -15.74 -11.64 18.95
CA THR A 90 -17.17 -11.75 19.20
C THR A 90 -17.66 -13.13 18.79
N LEU A 91 -18.35 -13.79 19.71
CA LEU A 91 -19.07 -15.03 19.49
C LEU A 91 -20.43 -14.71 18.87
N VAL A 92 -20.66 -15.21 17.66
CA VAL A 92 -21.91 -15.00 16.91
C VAL A 92 -22.58 -16.35 16.66
N GLY A 93 -23.89 -16.40 16.88
CA GLY A 93 -24.76 -17.51 16.52
C GLY A 93 -25.71 -17.11 15.39
N MET A 94 -25.94 -18.04 14.46
CA MET A 94 -26.75 -17.84 13.26
C MET A 94 -27.60 -19.10 13.01
N ASN A 95 -28.87 -18.97 12.60
CA ASN A 95 -29.69 -20.14 12.26
C ASN A 95 -29.40 -20.67 10.83
N ALA A 96 -30.06 -21.76 10.45
CA ALA A 96 -29.93 -22.35 9.10
C ALA A 96 -30.36 -21.42 7.95
N ASP A 97 -31.23 -20.42 8.21
CA ASP A 97 -31.77 -19.47 7.23
C ASP A 97 -30.98 -18.14 7.18
N GLY A 98 -29.86 -18.02 7.89
CA GLY A 98 -29.05 -16.80 7.94
C GLY A 98 -29.57 -15.69 8.86
N ALA A 99 -30.47 -16.00 9.80
CA ALA A 99 -30.87 -15.10 10.88
C ALA A 99 -29.82 -15.12 12.01
N ILE A 100 -29.38 -13.97 12.49
CA ILE A 100 -28.53 -13.87 13.69
C ILE A 100 -29.37 -14.26 14.91
N THR A 101 -28.93 -15.25 15.70
CA THR A 101 -29.64 -15.74 16.89
C THR A 101 -29.07 -15.22 18.20
N GLY A 102 -27.81 -14.80 18.21
CA GLY A 102 -27.15 -14.25 19.39
C GLY A 102 -25.77 -13.67 19.08
N VAL A 103 -25.35 -12.67 19.86
CA VAL A 103 -24.04 -12.01 19.77
C VAL A 103 -23.50 -11.78 21.19
N LYS A 104 -22.23 -12.12 21.43
CA LYS A 104 -21.51 -11.90 22.70
C LYS A 104 -20.05 -11.53 22.45
N ILE A 105 -19.61 -10.37 22.91
CA ILE A 105 -18.21 -9.95 22.84
C ILE A 105 -17.41 -10.77 23.86
N VAL A 106 -16.44 -11.54 23.38
CA VAL A 106 -15.59 -12.45 24.16
C VAL A 106 -14.31 -11.75 24.63
N ARG A 107 -13.77 -10.83 23.83
CA ARG A 107 -12.62 -9.98 24.17
C ARG A 107 -12.62 -8.71 23.32
N HIS A 108 -12.42 -7.55 23.95
CA HIS A 108 -12.09 -6.30 23.26
C HIS A 108 -11.00 -5.54 24.03
N SER A 109 -10.30 -4.64 23.33
CA SER A 109 -9.21 -3.82 23.88
C SER A 109 -9.52 -2.30 23.84
N GLU A 110 -10.78 -1.94 23.54
CA GLU A 110 -11.24 -0.59 23.16
C GLU A 110 -11.07 0.48 24.26
N PRO A 111 -10.11 1.43 24.13
CA PRO A 111 -9.78 2.38 25.19
C PRO A 111 -10.93 3.30 25.61
N ILE A 112 -11.81 3.67 24.67
CA ILE A 112 -12.88 4.64 24.94
C ILE A 112 -13.96 4.11 25.93
N VAL A 113 -14.03 2.80 26.09
CA VAL A 113 -14.89 2.13 27.08
C VAL A 113 -14.12 1.84 28.37
N LEU A 114 -12.80 1.64 28.30
CA LEU A 114 -11.93 1.54 29.47
C LEU A 114 -11.71 2.90 30.19
N ILE A 115 -11.89 4.02 29.49
CA ILE A 115 -11.51 5.38 29.96
C ILE A 115 -12.74 6.29 30.21
N GLY A 116 -13.96 5.93 29.81
CA GLY A 116 -15.13 6.80 30.11
C GLY A 116 -16.55 6.34 29.75
N LEU A 117 -16.75 5.38 28.84
CA LEU A 117 -18.09 4.83 28.55
C LEU A 117 -18.35 3.54 29.35
N PRO A 118 -19.57 3.30 29.87
CA PRO A 118 -19.89 2.02 30.52
C PRO A 118 -19.77 0.83 29.55
N GLU A 119 -19.16 -0.27 30.01
CA GLU A 119 -19.01 -1.53 29.27
C GLU A 119 -20.36 -2.09 28.76
N ALA A 120 -21.41 -1.90 29.56
CA ALA A 120 -22.80 -2.21 29.20
C ALA A 120 -23.23 -1.61 27.84
N THR A 121 -22.68 -0.47 27.42
CA THR A 121 -23.08 0.20 26.17
C THR A 121 -22.60 -0.55 24.91
N ILE A 122 -21.52 -1.33 24.95
CA ILE A 122 -21.19 -2.22 23.80
C ILE A 122 -22.09 -3.47 23.79
N HIS A 123 -22.51 -3.94 24.96
CA HIS A 123 -23.53 -5.00 25.05
C HIS A 123 -24.90 -4.51 24.56
N GLU A 124 -25.30 -3.27 24.87
CA GLU A 124 -26.50 -2.61 24.32
C GLU A 124 -26.44 -2.46 22.79
N PHE A 125 -25.25 -2.22 22.23
CA PHE A 125 -25.04 -2.23 20.77
C PHE A 125 -25.24 -3.63 20.16
N THR A 126 -24.49 -4.62 20.65
CA THR A 126 -24.51 -6.01 20.12
C THR A 126 -25.85 -6.73 20.34
N ASN A 127 -26.60 -6.40 21.41
CA ASN A 127 -27.94 -6.93 21.66
C ASN A 127 -29.01 -6.47 20.63
N GLN A 128 -28.70 -5.55 19.69
CA GLN A 128 -29.63 -5.15 18.62
C GLN A 128 -29.64 -6.09 17.41
N TYR A 129 -28.63 -6.97 17.26
CA TYR A 129 -28.45 -7.83 16.09
C TYR A 129 -29.33 -9.10 16.05
N PRO A 130 -29.69 -9.76 17.18
CA PRO A 130 -30.55 -10.93 17.16
C PRO A 130 -31.90 -10.67 16.46
N GLY A 131 -32.27 -11.53 15.51
CA GLY A 131 -33.46 -11.41 14.67
C GLY A 131 -33.26 -10.65 13.36
N LYS A 132 -32.07 -10.13 13.06
CA LYS A 132 -31.70 -9.59 11.74
C LYS A 132 -31.11 -10.68 10.83
N GLN A 133 -31.24 -10.53 9.51
CA GLN A 133 -30.64 -11.44 8.53
C GLN A 133 -29.24 -10.99 8.11
N ILE A 134 -28.35 -11.93 7.75
CA ILE A 134 -27.06 -11.64 7.10
C ILE A 134 -27.20 -10.94 5.73
N THR A 135 -28.37 -11.04 5.12
CA THR A 135 -28.75 -10.36 3.86
C THR A 135 -29.28 -8.94 4.09
N ASP A 136 -29.52 -8.51 5.33
CA ASP A 136 -30.02 -7.17 5.61
C ASP A 136 -28.94 -6.12 5.32
N ARG A 137 -29.33 -5.03 4.66
CA ARG A 137 -28.48 -3.86 4.51
C ARG A 137 -28.52 -3.08 5.82
N ILE A 138 -27.68 -3.42 6.79
CA ILE A 138 -27.65 -2.73 8.09
C ILE A 138 -26.95 -1.37 7.95
N LEU A 139 -27.54 -0.31 8.52
CA LEU A 139 -26.91 1.01 8.72
C LEU A 139 -26.87 1.39 10.19
N ILE A 140 -25.75 2.01 10.60
CA ILE A 140 -25.67 2.73 11.87
C ILE A 140 -26.32 4.10 11.65
N SER A 141 -27.53 4.27 12.16
CA SER A 141 -28.35 5.48 12.02
C SER A 141 -29.53 5.42 13.00
N ARG A 142 -29.86 6.57 13.60
CA ARG A 142 -31.11 6.72 14.38
C ARG A 142 -32.34 6.98 13.51
N GLU A 143 -32.13 7.37 12.26
CA GLU A 143 -33.18 7.79 11.34
C GLU A 143 -33.39 6.70 10.28
N PRO A 144 -34.64 6.30 9.99
CA PRO A 144 -34.93 5.16 9.12
C PRO A 144 -34.69 5.49 7.64
N THR A 145 -33.59 4.98 7.10
CA THR A 145 -33.26 5.07 5.68
C THR A 145 -34.08 4.03 4.87
N PRO A 146 -34.72 4.41 3.74
CA PRO A 146 -35.41 3.44 2.87
C PRO A 146 -34.48 2.31 2.41
N ASP A 147 -35.00 1.08 2.39
CA ASP A 147 -34.29 -0.16 1.99
C ASP A 147 -33.10 -0.58 2.88
N TYR A 148 -32.96 -0.01 4.09
CA TYR A 148 -31.98 -0.42 5.10
C TYR A 148 -32.62 -0.77 6.46
N VAL A 149 -31.93 -1.61 7.23
CA VAL A 149 -32.26 -1.93 8.62
C VAL A 149 -31.36 -1.12 9.55
N THR A 150 -31.93 -0.34 10.47
CA THR A 150 -31.13 0.50 11.37
C THR A 150 -30.61 -0.24 12.62
N VAL A 151 -29.48 0.27 13.13
CA VAL A 151 -28.98 0.07 14.50
C VAL A 151 -28.53 1.41 15.11
N ASP A 152 -28.78 1.58 16.39
CA ASP A 152 -28.35 2.72 17.19
C ASP A 152 -26.84 2.62 17.47
N GLY A 153 -26.05 3.60 17.00
CA GLY A 153 -24.60 3.64 17.20
C GLY A 153 -24.16 4.15 18.57
N ILE A 154 -22.96 3.73 19.01
CA ILE A 154 -22.40 4.11 20.32
C ILE A 154 -21.96 5.58 20.31
N SER A 155 -22.60 6.40 21.13
CA SER A 155 -22.25 7.82 21.27
C SER A 155 -20.82 8.00 21.76
N GLY A 156 -19.98 8.64 20.93
CA GLY A 156 -18.56 8.86 21.22
C GLY A 156 -17.64 7.78 20.65
N ALA A 157 -18.06 6.51 20.63
CA ALA A 157 -17.27 5.38 20.12
C ALA A 157 -17.69 4.98 18.69
N THR A 158 -17.73 5.94 17.77
CA THR A 158 -18.14 5.73 16.37
C THR A 158 -17.30 4.64 15.69
N VAL A 159 -15.97 4.69 15.86
CA VAL A 159 -15.00 3.75 15.28
C VAL A 159 -15.30 2.31 15.71
N THR A 160 -15.52 2.12 17.02
CA THR A 160 -15.88 0.83 17.64
C THR A 160 -17.19 0.29 17.07
N ALA A 161 -18.23 1.11 16.97
CA ALA A 161 -19.53 0.69 16.43
C ALA A 161 -19.46 0.32 14.93
N VAL A 162 -18.72 1.08 14.13
CA VAL A 162 -18.51 0.79 12.69
C VAL A 162 -17.71 -0.51 12.51
N ALA A 163 -16.63 -0.68 13.27
CA ALA A 163 -15.82 -1.90 13.25
C ALA A 163 -16.68 -3.13 13.62
N GLU A 164 -17.35 -3.13 14.77
CA GLU A 164 -18.14 -4.28 15.24
C GLU A 164 -19.28 -4.65 14.28
N ASN A 165 -19.94 -3.65 13.69
CA ASN A 165 -20.96 -3.89 12.66
C ASN A 165 -20.41 -4.63 11.43
N ALA A 166 -19.22 -4.23 10.95
CA ALA A 166 -18.56 -4.91 9.83
C ALA A 166 -18.08 -6.31 10.24
N THR A 167 -17.46 -6.45 11.41
CA THR A 167 -16.97 -7.70 11.99
C THR A 167 -18.07 -8.76 12.10
N ILE A 168 -19.24 -8.42 12.66
CA ILE A 168 -20.38 -9.34 12.79
C ILE A 168 -20.88 -9.75 11.40
N LEU A 169 -21.12 -8.81 10.50
CA LEU A 169 -21.76 -9.08 9.21
C LEU A 169 -20.86 -9.88 8.26
N GLU A 170 -19.59 -9.52 8.15
CA GLU A 170 -18.66 -10.15 7.20
C GLU A 170 -18.33 -11.58 7.63
N ALA A 171 -18.05 -11.81 8.93
CA ALA A 171 -17.89 -13.17 9.47
C ALA A 171 -19.12 -14.05 9.24
N SER A 172 -20.32 -13.50 9.47
CA SER A 172 -21.58 -14.23 9.26
C SER A 172 -21.82 -14.59 7.79
N ARG A 173 -21.42 -13.72 6.85
CA ARG A 173 -21.52 -14.00 5.41
C ARG A 173 -20.47 -14.98 4.91
N LEU A 174 -19.26 -15.00 5.48
CA LEU A 174 -18.26 -16.02 5.15
C LEU A 174 -18.76 -17.43 5.52
N VAL A 175 -19.35 -17.60 6.71
CA VAL A 175 -20.00 -18.87 7.10
C VAL A 175 -21.23 -19.15 6.25
N GLY A 176 -22.06 -18.14 5.97
CA GLY A 176 -23.23 -18.25 5.09
C GLY A 176 -22.88 -18.64 3.64
N ARG A 177 -21.71 -18.25 3.13
CA ARG A 177 -21.17 -18.67 1.82
C ARG A 177 -20.63 -20.09 1.85
N ALA A 178 -19.91 -20.47 2.91
CA ALA A 178 -19.38 -21.82 3.07
C ALA A 178 -20.49 -22.88 3.10
N GLU A 179 -21.64 -22.55 3.68
CA GLU A 179 -22.82 -23.43 3.79
C GLU A 179 -23.90 -23.20 2.72
N GLY A 180 -23.66 -22.28 1.76
CA GLY A 180 -24.57 -22.04 0.63
C GLY A 180 -25.87 -21.30 0.95
N ILE A 181 -25.99 -20.70 2.15
CA ILE A 181 -27.09 -19.81 2.55
C ILE A 181 -27.06 -18.53 1.71
N VAL A 182 -25.86 -18.03 1.41
CA VAL A 182 -25.63 -16.85 0.55
C VAL A 182 -24.81 -17.29 -0.65
N SER A 183 -25.23 -16.90 -1.85
CA SER A 183 -24.44 -17.09 -3.06
C SER A 183 -23.11 -16.35 -2.96
N ALA A 184 -21.99 -17.01 -3.29
CA ALA A 184 -20.72 -16.32 -3.47
C ALA A 184 -20.85 -15.19 -4.50
N ALA A 185 -20.12 -14.08 -4.29
CA ALA A 185 -20.06 -12.97 -5.23
C ALA A 185 -19.67 -13.47 -6.63
N GLN A 186 -20.28 -12.91 -7.68
CA GLN A 186 -19.97 -13.32 -9.04
C GLN A 186 -18.52 -12.96 -9.37
N VAL A 187 -17.78 -13.92 -9.92
CA VAL A 187 -16.41 -13.71 -10.41
C VAL A 187 -16.39 -12.52 -11.36
N ARG A 188 -15.41 -11.60 -11.22
CA ARG A 188 -15.24 -10.39 -12.05
C ARG A 188 -15.49 -10.71 -13.54
N THR A 189 -16.65 -10.28 -14.06
CA THR A 189 -17.15 -10.57 -15.44
C THR A 189 -16.90 -9.44 -16.44
N ARG A 190 -16.27 -8.35 -15.99
CA ARG A 190 -15.87 -7.20 -16.82
C ARG A 190 -14.54 -6.67 -16.27
N ARG A 191 -13.92 -5.73 -16.99
CA ARG A 191 -12.69 -5.06 -16.54
C ARG A 191 -12.76 -3.54 -16.75
N PRO A 192 -12.11 -2.72 -15.91
CA PRO A 192 -11.84 -1.31 -16.24
C PRO A 192 -11.17 -1.20 -17.61
N SER A 193 -11.55 -0.21 -18.40
CA SER A 193 -11.02 -0.03 -19.75
C SER A 193 -9.57 0.44 -19.73
N ASP A 194 -8.72 -0.17 -20.55
CA ASP A 194 -7.32 0.25 -20.73
C ASP A 194 -7.17 1.51 -21.61
N GLU A 195 -8.25 2.00 -22.25
CA GLU A 195 -8.15 3.18 -23.12
C GLU A 195 -7.96 4.48 -22.33
N PHE A 196 -7.05 5.33 -22.82
CA PHE A 196 -6.87 6.70 -22.35
C PHE A 196 -7.45 7.72 -23.35
N GLN A 197 -8.42 8.50 -22.89
CA GLN A 197 -8.98 9.66 -23.57
C GLN A 197 -8.87 10.88 -22.63
N PRO A 198 -8.40 12.05 -23.11
CA PRO A 198 -8.27 13.24 -22.28
C PRO A 198 -9.65 13.85 -21.98
N PHE A 199 -9.96 14.02 -20.69
CA PHE A 199 -11.19 14.65 -20.21
C PHE A 199 -10.87 15.65 -19.10
N SER A 200 -11.57 16.78 -19.07
CA SER A 200 -11.56 17.68 -17.90
C SER A 200 -12.52 17.20 -16.81
N TRP A 201 -12.37 17.67 -15.56
CA TRP A 201 -13.25 17.30 -14.46
C TRP A 201 -14.76 17.47 -14.75
N PRO A 202 -15.26 18.59 -15.32
CA PRO A 202 -16.66 18.69 -15.72
C PRO A 202 -17.09 17.67 -16.79
N GLN A 203 -16.17 17.22 -17.65
CA GLN A 203 -16.43 16.18 -18.63
C GLN A 203 -16.52 14.79 -18.00
N LEU A 204 -15.71 14.49 -16.98
CA LEU A 204 -15.80 13.25 -16.19
C LEU A 204 -17.10 13.19 -15.38
N ALA A 205 -17.43 14.26 -14.66
CA ALA A 205 -18.68 14.37 -13.89
C ALA A 205 -19.92 14.20 -14.79
N SER A 206 -20.00 14.95 -15.91
CA SER A 206 -21.09 14.80 -16.89
C SER A 206 -21.12 13.48 -17.66
N ARG A 207 -20.14 12.59 -17.46
CA ARG A 207 -20.15 11.20 -17.98
C ARG A 207 -20.52 10.17 -16.92
N GLY A 208 -20.72 10.56 -15.65
CA GLY A 208 -20.98 9.66 -14.53
C GLY A 208 -19.72 9.00 -13.94
N ALA A 209 -18.52 9.46 -14.29
CA ALA A 209 -17.26 8.87 -13.78
C ALA A 209 -16.91 9.29 -12.34
N ILE A 210 -17.68 10.21 -11.77
CA ILE A 210 -17.46 10.83 -10.47
C ILE A 210 -18.79 10.78 -9.73
N GLY A 211 -18.82 10.04 -8.62
CA GLY A 211 -19.91 10.03 -7.65
C GLY A 211 -19.82 11.22 -6.70
N SER A 212 -20.95 11.56 -6.08
CA SER A 212 -21.12 12.74 -5.26
C SER A 212 -22.06 12.46 -4.10
N ILE A 213 -21.64 12.82 -2.88
CA ILE A 213 -22.56 13.09 -1.76
C ILE A 213 -22.42 14.56 -1.43
N THR A 214 -23.54 15.26 -1.32
CA THR A 214 -23.63 16.61 -0.77
C THR A 214 -24.71 16.53 0.30
N VAL A 215 -24.45 17.12 1.47
CA VAL A 215 -25.34 17.17 2.64
C VAL A 215 -25.50 18.62 3.02
N GLU A 216 -26.73 19.13 2.98
CA GLU A 216 -27.03 20.51 3.33
C GLU A 216 -27.23 20.67 4.85
N PRO A 217 -26.96 21.84 5.45
CA PRO A 217 -27.12 22.07 6.89
C PRO A 217 -28.53 21.74 7.39
N GLU A 218 -29.56 22.04 6.62
CA GLU A 218 -30.97 21.78 6.95
C GLU A 218 -31.29 20.29 7.10
N GLU A 219 -30.61 19.40 6.35
CA GLU A 219 -30.79 17.95 6.45
C GLU A 219 -30.28 17.38 7.78
N LEU A 220 -29.34 18.10 8.42
CA LEU A 220 -28.84 17.80 9.77
C LEU A 220 -29.57 18.59 10.87
N GLY A 221 -30.59 19.37 10.52
CA GLY A 221 -31.29 20.27 11.44
C GLY A 221 -30.43 21.43 11.95
N LEU A 222 -29.36 21.78 11.22
CA LEU A 222 -28.46 22.89 11.51
C LEU A 222 -28.88 24.16 10.77
N ILE A 223 -28.30 25.31 11.13
CA ILE A 223 -28.54 26.61 10.48
C ILE A 223 -27.18 27.26 10.24
N GLY A 224 -26.80 27.45 8.98
CA GLY A 224 -25.54 28.04 8.55
C GLY A 224 -25.46 28.12 7.02
N PRO A 225 -24.47 28.84 6.46
CA PRO A 225 -24.22 28.86 5.01
C PRO A 225 -23.41 27.63 4.55
N ALA A 226 -23.53 27.32 3.25
CA ALA A 226 -22.76 26.30 2.51
C ALA A 226 -22.96 24.83 2.90
N ASN A 227 -22.51 23.95 2.00
CA ASN A 227 -22.69 22.50 2.06
C ASN A 227 -21.96 21.91 3.28
N ALA A 228 -22.70 21.50 4.31
CA ALA A 228 -22.14 20.98 5.57
C ALA A 228 -21.16 19.81 5.34
N VAL A 229 -21.47 18.92 4.39
CA VAL A 229 -20.51 18.00 3.78
C VAL A 229 -20.66 18.03 2.27
N ASP A 230 -19.55 18.08 1.55
CA ASP A 230 -19.51 17.85 0.11
C ASP A 230 -18.32 16.93 -0.20
N VAL A 231 -18.62 15.73 -0.73
CA VAL A 231 -17.66 14.68 -1.07
C VAL A 231 -17.83 14.30 -2.53
N ARG A 232 -16.70 14.13 -3.21
CA ARG A 232 -16.60 13.61 -4.58
C ARG A 232 -15.70 12.39 -4.58
N PHE A 233 -16.14 11.31 -5.23
CA PHE A 233 -15.40 10.06 -5.29
C PHE A 233 -15.39 9.49 -6.71
N ALA A 234 -14.32 8.79 -7.09
CA ALA A 234 -14.17 8.25 -8.45
C ALA A 234 -13.24 7.04 -8.47
N VAL A 235 -13.58 6.01 -9.23
CA VAL A 235 -12.69 4.85 -9.45
C VAL A 235 -11.57 5.23 -10.41
N LEU A 236 -10.33 5.06 -9.98
CA LEU A 236 -9.13 5.46 -10.73
C LEU A 236 -8.66 4.41 -11.73
N ASP A 237 -9.06 3.14 -11.56
CA ASP A 237 -8.59 1.99 -12.36
C ASP A 237 -8.55 2.20 -13.89
N PRO A 238 -9.56 2.85 -14.55
CA PRO A 238 -9.48 3.18 -15.96
C PRO A 238 -8.54 4.40 -16.18
N PRO A 239 -7.56 4.36 -17.09
CA PRO A 239 -6.65 5.49 -17.32
C PRO A 239 -7.38 6.78 -17.71
N SER A 240 -8.50 6.66 -18.43
CA SER A 240 -9.39 7.78 -18.80
C SER A 240 -10.05 8.49 -17.60
N VAL A 241 -10.09 7.88 -16.42
CA VAL A 241 -10.47 8.56 -15.17
C VAL A 241 -9.19 8.93 -14.42
N GLY A 242 -8.36 7.94 -14.08
CA GLY A 242 -7.23 8.12 -13.17
C GLY A 242 -6.20 9.16 -13.63
N ARG A 243 -5.72 9.11 -14.88
CA ARG A 243 -4.68 10.04 -15.38
C ARG A 243 -5.18 11.47 -15.53
N ASN A 244 -6.47 11.64 -15.81
CA ASN A 244 -7.11 12.95 -15.88
C ASN A 244 -7.34 13.53 -14.48
N LEU A 245 -7.59 12.68 -13.48
CA LEU A 245 -7.92 13.09 -12.11
C LEU A 245 -6.68 13.38 -11.27
N VAL A 246 -5.77 12.40 -11.10
CA VAL A 246 -4.58 12.53 -10.22
C VAL A 246 -3.30 12.91 -10.96
N GLY A 247 -3.35 13.00 -12.30
CA GLY A 247 -2.18 13.25 -13.14
C GLY A 247 -1.31 11.99 -13.35
N GLU A 248 -0.53 12.00 -14.43
CA GLU A 248 0.22 10.83 -14.92
C GLU A 248 1.21 10.26 -13.87
N ARG A 249 2.01 11.14 -13.23
CA ARG A 249 2.99 10.73 -12.21
C ARG A 249 2.38 10.00 -11.01
N PHE A 250 1.22 10.44 -10.53
CA PHE A 250 0.55 9.77 -9.39
C PHE A 250 -0.27 8.57 -9.85
N TYR A 251 -0.85 8.61 -11.05
CA TYR A 251 -1.51 7.44 -11.64
C TYR A 251 -0.54 6.26 -11.78
N ASP A 252 0.69 6.49 -12.22
CA ASP A 252 1.69 5.44 -12.35
C ASP A 252 2.13 4.88 -10.97
N ILE A 253 2.09 5.69 -9.90
CA ILE A 253 2.29 5.21 -8.50
C ILE A 253 1.10 4.35 -8.05
N VAL A 254 -0.13 4.77 -8.34
CA VAL A 254 -1.36 4.01 -8.04
C VAL A 254 -1.34 2.66 -8.79
N ARG A 255 -1.03 2.65 -10.08
CA ARG A 255 -0.87 1.42 -10.87
C ARG A 255 0.25 0.54 -10.36
N GLY A 256 1.43 1.09 -10.05
CA GLY A 256 2.54 0.35 -9.46
C GLY A 256 2.23 -0.27 -8.08
N ARG A 257 1.19 0.20 -7.38
CA ARG A 257 0.64 -0.45 -6.20
C ARG A 257 -0.37 -1.54 -6.56
N LEU A 258 -1.36 -1.27 -7.42
CA LEU A 258 -2.35 -2.26 -7.87
C LEU A 258 -1.72 -3.49 -8.55
N ASP A 259 -0.70 -3.27 -9.38
CA ASP A 259 0.04 -4.33 -10.09
C ASP A 259 0.88 -5.22 -9.13
N ARG A 260 0.94 -4.88 -7.83
CA ARG A 260 1.70 -5.58 -6.77
C ARG A 260 0.80 -6.14 -5.67
N ASP A 261 -0.14 -5.33 -5.17
CA ASP A 261 -1.00 -5.62 -4.01
C ASP A 261 -2.35 -6.23 -4.42
N GLY A 262 -2.76 -6.11 -5.69
CA GLY A 262 -4.10 -6.50 -6.16
C GLY A 262 -5.13 -5.38 -6.02
N GLY A 263 -6.42 -5.76 -6.02
CA GLY A 263 -7.53 -4.86 -5.67
C GLY A 263 -7.94 -3.87 -6.75
N SER A 264 -8.30 -2.66 -6.29
CA SER A 264 -8.71 -1.48 -7.07
C SER A 264 -8.46 -0.19 -6.28
N ALA A 265 -8.53 0.99 -6.94
CA ALA A 265 -8.22 2.27 -6.33
C ALA A 265 -9.35 3.30 -6.49
N LEU A 266 -9.84 3.85 -5.37
CA LEU A 266 -10.82 4.92 -5.33
C LEU A 266 -10.15 6.24 -4.92
N TYR A 267 -10.40 7.33 -5.66
CA TYR A 267 -10.14 8.68 -5.16
C TYR A 267 -11.33 9.16 -4.35
N ILE A 268 -11.07 9.85 -3.23
CA ILE A 268 -12.08 10.59 -2.46
C ILE A 268 -11.52 11.97 -2.14
N GLY A 269 -12.31 13.01 -2.37
CA GLY A 269 -11.98 14.40 -2.06
C GLY A 269 -13.17 15.15 -1.44
N GLY A 270 -12.89 15.98 -0.44
CA GLY A 270 -13.84 16.82 0.28
C GLY A 270 -13.76 18.28 -0.13
N LEU A 271 -14.92 18.89 -0.36
CA LEU A 271 -15.11 20.32 -0.69
C LEU A 271 -15.87 21.09 0.42
N GLY A 272 -16.68 20.39 1.23
CA GLY A 272 -17.48 21.00 2.30
C GLY A 272 -16.67 21.38 3.55
N ASP A 273 -17.36 21.85 4.59
CA ASP A 273 -16.72 22.31 5.83
C ASP A 273 -16.39 21.16 6.81
N LEU A 274 -17.17 20.07 6.82
CA LEU A 274 -16.90 18.90 7.67
C LEU A 274 -16.13 17.81 6.91
N SER A 275 -14.96 17.43 7.45
CA SER A 275 -14.10 16.37 6.87
C SER A 275 -14.81 15.01 6.72
N PHE A 276 -14.56 14.33 5.60
CA PHE A 276 -15.01 12.97 5.32
C PHE A 276 -14.13 11.90 5.98
N LYS A 277 -12.92 12.23 6.42
CA LYS A 277 -11.94 11.24 6.96
C LYS A 277 -12.27 10.80 8.38
N GLY A 278 -12.89 11.69 9.15
CA GLY A 278 -13.42 11.36 10.47
C GLY A 278 -12.48 11.60 11.64
N ALA A 279 -12.92 11.17 12.83
CA ALA A 279 -12.22 11.41 14.09
C ALA A 279 -11.38 10.20 14.54
N GLY A 280 -11.53 9.05 13.87
CA GLY A 280 -10.80 7.81 14.15
C GLY A 280 -9.41 7.72 13.50
N PHE A 281 -8.96 8.74 12.75
CA PHE A 281 -7.73 8.70 11.95
C PHE A 281 -6.44 8.74 12.80
N ALA A 282 -6.14 7.61 13.45
CA ALA A 282 -4.87 7.29 14.09
C ALA A 282 -4.17 6.15 13.33
N ARG A 283 -2.90 5.86 13.66
CA ARG A 283 -2.15 4.79 12.95
C ARG A 283 -2.63 3.41 13.40
N GLY A 284 -2.90 2.52 12.44
CA GLY A 284 -3.59 1.25 12.68
C GLY A 284 -5.11 1.35 12.85
N GLY A 285 -5.70 2.55 12.72
CA GLY A 285 -7.15 2.76 12.79
C GLY A 285 -7.86 2.63 11.44
N ILE A 286 -9.19 2.55 11.49
CA ILE A 286 -10.08 2.60 10.32
C ILE A 286 -10.61 4.01 10.06
N PHE A 287 -11.04 4.29 8.82
CA PHE A 287 -11.81 5.49 8.51
C PHE A 287 -13.26 5.33 9.01
N ASP A 288 -13.68 6.16 9.98
CA ASP A 288 -14.94 5.96 10.73
C ASP A 288 -16.17 6.64 10.11
N ARG A 289 -15.97 7.50 9.10
CA ARG A 289 -17.06 8.26 8.44
C ARG A 289 -17.49 7.72 7.08
N PHE A 290 -16.79 6.77 6.45
CA PHE A 290 -17.25 6.20 5.17
C PHE A 290 -16.84 4.74 4.97
N VAL A 291 -17.68 4.01 4.24
CA VAL A 291 -17.55 2.58 3.92
C VAL A 291 -18.13 2.36 2.51
N LEU A 292 -17.55 1.46 1.70
CA LEU A 292 -18.23 1.01 0.47
C LEU A 292 -19.04 -0.25 0.76
N GLU A 293 -20.23 -0.36 0.18
CA GLU A 293 -21.01 -1.59 0.15
C GLU A 293 -21.08 -2.13 -1.27
N GLN A 294 -20.77 -3.41 -1.47
CA GLN A 294 -20.93 -4.08 -2.75
C GLN A 294 -21.45 -5.50 -2.56
N SER A 295 -22.55 -5.85 -3.25
CA SER A 295 -23.25 -7.13 -3.08
C SER A 295 -23.61 -7.49 -1.62
N GLY A 296 -23.67 -6.48 -0.73
CA GLY A 296 -23.90 -6.60 0.71
C GLY A 296 -22.63 -6.46 1.56
N ASP A 297 -21.48 -6.91 1.06
CA ASP A 297 -20.19 -6.90 1.77
C ASP A 297 -19.70 -5.46 2.00
N LEU A 298 -18.95 -5.25 3.09
CA LEU A 298 -18.53 -3.91 3.55
C LEU A 298 -17.01 -3.71 3.45
N VAL A 299 -16.57 -2.87 2.51
CA VAL A 299 -15.17 -2.49 2.34
C VAL A 299 -14.84 -1.33 3.30
N VAL A 300 -14.20 -1.67 4.41
CA VAL A 300 -13.70 -0.73 5.44
C VAL A 300 -12.22 -0.46 5.19
N PHE A 301 -11.84 0.82 5.06
CA PHE A 301 -10.45 1.21 4.80
C PHE A 301 -9.65 1.44 6.10
N ARG A 302 -8.39 1.00 6.12
CA ARG A 302 -7.39 1.30 7.15
C ARG A 302 -6.43 2.38 6.67
N ASP A 303 -5.59 2.89 7.57
CA ASP A 303 -4.48 3.79 7.21
C ASP A 303 -3.51 3.20 6.17
N LEU A 304 -3.24 1.89 6.21
CA LEU A 304 -2.44 1.17 5.20
C LEU A 304 -3.08 1.16 3.80
N ASN A 305 -4.42 1.23 3.72
CA ASN A 305 -5.16 1.34 2.47
C ASN A 305 -5.14 2.76 1.90
N TYR A 306 -4.68 3.77 2.65
CA TYR A 306 -4.69 5.17 2.24
C TYR A 306 -3.34 5.64 1.69
N LEU A 307 -3.41 6.46 0.64
CA LEU A 307 -2.29 7.22 0.09
C LEU A 307 -2.71 8.69 0.01
N ALA A 308 -2.11 9.52 0.87
CA ALA A 308 -2.21 10.97 0.75
C ALA A 308 -1.55 11.42 -0.55
N LEU A 309 -2.31 12.14 -1.39
CA LEU A 309 -1.77 12.89 -2.52
C LEU A 309 -1.59 14.37 -2.11
N PRO A 310 -0.56 15.07 -2.61
CA PRO A 310 -0.58 16.53 -2.62
C PRO A 310 -1.67 17.00 -3.59
N ILE A 311 -2.47 17.99 -3.20
CA ILE A 311 -3.71 18.38 -3.89
C ILE A 311 -3.46 19.65 -4.73
N ASP A 312 -2.41 19.62 -5.56
CA ASP A 312 -1.93 20.78 -6.32
C ASP A 312 -1.77 20.48 -7.82
N ASP A 313 -2.91 20.32 -8.50
CA ASP A 313 -3.01 20.57 -9.94
C ASP A 313 -4.42 21.09 -10.30
N ALA A 314 -4.70 22.32 -9.87
CA ALA A 314 -5.97 23.03 -10.08
C ALA A 314 -6.36 23.22 -11.57
N ALA A 315 -5.48 22.86 -12.52
CA ALA A 315 -5.82 22.79 -13.94
C ALA A 315 -6.63 21.53 -14.33
N ARG A 316 -6.72 20.52 -13.46
CA ARG A 316 -7.40 19.24 -13.74
C ARG A 316 -8.69 19.03 -12.97
N ALA A 317 -8.68 19.35 -11.67
CA ALA A 317 -9.75 19.09 -10.71
C ALA A 317 -10.04 20.37 -9.88
N PRO A 318 -11.20 20.50 -9.22
CA PRO A 318 -11.41 21.55 -8.23
C PRO A 318 -10.40 21.41 -7.08
N SER A 319 -10.07 22.52 -6.42
CA SER A 319 -9.25 22.46 -5.21
C SER A 319 -10.04 21.79 -4.09
N PHE A 320 -9.55 20.64 -3.61
CA PHE A 320 -10.14 19.91 -2.50
C PHE A 320 -9.44 20.28 -1.21
N ARG A 321 -10.20 20.72 -0.19
CA ARG A 321 -9.69 20.98 1.17
C ARG A 321 -9.00 19.75 1.75
N GLU A 322 -9.48 18.56 1.40
CA GLU A 322 -8.81 17.30 1.70
C GLU A 322 -9.12 16.21 0.66
N GLY A 323 -8.24 15.22 0.53
CA GLY A 323 -8.48 14.05 -0.32
C GLY A 323 -7.39 13.01 -0.22
N GLY A 324 -7.43 12.03 -1.13
CA GLY A 324 -6.40 11.01 -1.32
C GLY A 324 -6.93 9.78 -2.08
N VAL A 325 -6.08 8.75 -2.17
CA VAL A 325 -6.41 7.47 -2.83
C VAL A 325 -6.58 6.38 -1.78
N PHE A 326 -7.58 5.54 -1.98
CA PHE A 326 -7.98 4.46 -1.09
C PHE A 326 -7.97 3.15 -1.90
N PHE A 327 -7.16 2.19 -1.45
CA PHE A 327 -6.95 0.90 -2.12
C PHE A 327 -7.84 -0.16 -1.48
N THR A 328 -8.70 -0.80 -2.28
CA THR A 328 -9.51 -1.95 -1.86
C THR A 328 -8.70 -3.23 -1.99
N ASP A 329 -9.14 -4.31 -1.33
CA ASP A 329 -8.63 -5.65 -1.57
C ASP A 329 -9.27 -6.29 -2.83
N ASP A 330 -8.81 -7.48 -3.24
CA ASP A 330 -9.27 -8.21 -4.44
C ASP A 330 -10.78 -8.55 -4.46
N GLY A 331 -11.45 -8.52 -3.29
CA GLY A 331 -12.88 -8.83 -3.17
C GLY A 331 -13.82 -7.81 -3.80
N PHE A 332 -13.37 -6.57 -4.01
CA PHE A 332 -14.17 -5.50 -4.64
C PHE A 332 -14.01 -5.54 -6.17
N ASP A 333 -15.11 -5.55 -6.93
CA ASP A 333 -15.12 -5.40 -8.38
C ASP A 333 -15.49 -3.96 -8.76
N PRO A 334 -14.56 -3.14 -9.30
CA PRO A 334 -14.83 -1.76 -9.69
C PRO A 334 -15.88 -1.64 -10.81
N THR A 335 -16.17 -2.73 -11.52
CA THR A 335 -17.08 -2.74 -12.69
C THR A 335 -18.52 -3.11 -12.37
N GLN A 336 -18.81 -3.48 -11.11
CA GLN A 336 -20.17 -3.68 -10.59
C GLN A 336 -20.65 -2.40 -9.87
N PRO A 337 -21.98 -2.20 -9.76
CA PRO A 337 -22.53 -1.18 -8.87
C PRO A 337 -22.04 -1.35 -7.42
N PHE A 338 -21.73 -0.25 -6.75
CA PHE A 338 -21.46 -0.18 -5.31
C PHE A 338 -22.13 1.06 -4.70
N THR A 339 -22.44 0.98 -3.40
CA THR A 339 -22.96 2.12 -2.64
C THR A 339 -21.84 2.73 -1.81
N PHE A 340 -21.54 4.01 -2.02
CA PHE A 340 -20.72 4.79 -1.08
C PHE A 340 -21.61 5.20 0.10
N ARG A 341 -21.26 4.79 1.32
CA ARG A 341 -21.95 5.17 2.56
C ARG A 341 -21.13 6.21 3.31
N LEU A 342 -21.75 7.31 3.75
CA LEU A 342 -21.13 8.41 4.50
C LEU A 342 -21.90 8.66 5.81
N THR A 343 -21.26 8.40 6.94
CA THR A 343 -21.80 8.63 8.29
C THR A 343 -21.35 9.98 8.83
N VAL A 344 -22.28 10.92 9.00
CA VAL A 344 -22.02 12.28 9.49
C VAL A 344 -22.46 12.42 10.95
N PRO A 345 -21.53 12.67 11.89
CA PRO A 345 -21.87 12.97 13.28
C PRO A 345 -22.29 14.43 13.44
N TYR A 346 -23.52 14.67 13.87
CA TYR A 346 -24.08 16.01 14.12
C TYR A 346 -24.47 16.19 15.60
N ARG A 347 -24.85 17.41 16.00
CA ARG A 347 -25.32 17.74 17.36
C ARG A 347 -26.63 18.51 17.32
N VAL A 348 -27.58 18.12 18.17
CA VAL A 348 -28.83 18.84 18.40
C VAL A 348 -28.93 19.11 19.90
N ARG A 349 -28.72 20.36 20.30
CA ARG A 349 -28.45 20.73 21.71
C ARG A 349 -27.23 19.93 22.22
N ASP A 350 -27.31 19.33 23.40
CA ASP A 350 -26.22 18.54 23.99
C ASP A 350 -26.15 17.09 23.47
N GLU A 351 -27.15 16.62 22.70
CA GLU A 351 -27.14 15.27 22.13
C GLU A 351 -26.30 15.19 20.86
N ARG A 352 -25.31 14.27 20.85
CA ARG A 352 -24.63 13.85 19.63
C ARG A 352 -25.49 12.82 18.89
N ARG A 353 -25.63 13.00 17.58
CA ARG A 353 -26.44 12.17 16.67
C ARG A 353 -25.62 11.78 15.44
N TYR A 354 -26.13 10.83 14.69
CA TYR A 354 -25.49 10.29 13.49
C TYR A 354 -26.56 10.14 12.40
N ALA A 355 -26.31 10.76 11.25
CA ALA A 355 -27.09 10.58 10.03
C ALA A 355 -26.19 9.93 8.97
N THR A 356 -26.72 8.97 8.20
CA THR A 356 -25.94 8.21 7.23
C THR A 356 -26.53 8.36 5.83
N PHE A 357 -25.74 8.96 4.96
CA PHE A 357 -26.07 9.31 3.58
C PHE A 357 -25.47 8.25 2.63
N VAL A 358 -26.13 8.01 1.50
CA VAL A 358 -25.73 6.96 0.57
C VAL A 358 -25.77 7.47 -0.87
N ALA A 359 -24.77 7.07 -1.67
CA ALA A 359 -24.74 7.33 -3.11
C ALA A 359 -24.34 6.06 -3.86
N ASP A 360 -25.25 5.54 -4.68
CA ASP A 360 -24.98 4.43 -5.58
C ASP A 360 -24.14 4.90 -6.79
N HIS A 361 -23.18 4.06 -7.19
CA HIS A 361 -22.27 4.34 -8.30
C HIS A 361 -22.02 3.06 -9.12
N GLU A 362 -22.20 3.14 -10.44
CA GLU A 362 -21.74 2.12 -11.40
C GLU A 362 -20.78 2.79 -12.38
N LEU A 363 -19.62 2.20 -12.59
CA LEU A 363 -18.60 2.72 -13.50
C LEU A 363 -19.16 2.74 -14.94
N PRO A 364 -19.38 3.91 -15.58
CA PRO A 364 -20.14 3.96 -16.83
C PRO A 364 -19.51 3.14 -17.95
N ALA A 365 -20.32 2.43 -18.75
CA ALA A 365 -19.90 1.47 -19.78
C ALA A 365 -19.01 1.99 -20.94
N ARG A 366 -18.51 3.23 -20.86
CA ARG A 366 -17.42 3.78 -21.69
C ARG A 366 -16.02 3.63 -21.05
N PHE A 367 -15.98 3.31 -19.76
CA PHE A 367 -14.78 3.16 -18.92
C PHE A 367 -14.61 1.71 -18.45
N VAL A 368 -15.44 0.80 -18.95
CA VAL A 368 -15.44 -0.63 -18.69
C VAL A 368 -15.36 -1.30 -20.06
N ASP A 369 -14.34 -2.13 -20.30
CA ASP A 369 -14.28 -2.89 -21.54
C ASP A 369 -15.32 -4.00 -21.52
N ALA A 370 -16.01 -4.20 -22.64
CA ALA A 370 -16.81 -5.41 -22.85
C ALA A 370 -15.87 -6.63 -22.82
N ASP A 371 -16.23 -7.65 -22.04
CA ASP A 371 -15.29 -8.70 -21.68
C ASP A 371 -14.74 -9.43 -22.90
N LEU A 372 -13.41 -9.43 -23.01
CA LEU A 372 -12.67 -10.12 -24.06
C LEU A 372 -12.45 -11.55 -23.54
N PRO A 373 -13.09 -12.59 -24.14
CA PRO A 373 -13.12 -13.94 -23.57
C PRO A 373 -11.75 -14.40 -23.11
N PHE A 374 -11.66 -15.08 -21.96
CA PHE A 374 -10.41 -15.35 -21.22
C PHE A 374 -9.17 -15.66 -22.09
N TRP A 375 -9.31 -16.41 -23.17
CA TRP A 375 -8.21 -16.63 -24.10
C TRP A 375 -7.67 -15.34 -24.76
N VAL A 376 -8.53 -14.41 -25.20
CA VAL A 376 -8.13 -13.11 -25.79
C VAL A 376 -7.31 -12.29 -24.79
N SER A 377 -7.71 -12.22 -23.52
CA SER A 377 -6.93 -11.50 -22.50
C SER A 377 -5.58 -12.17 -22.25
N ARG A 378 -5.50 -13.51 -22.30
CA ARG A 378 -4.22 -14.25 -22.28
C ARG A 378 -3.35 -13.95 -23.50
N TRP A 379 -3.92 -13.75 -24.69
CA TRP A 379 -3.19 -13.34 -25.90
C TRP A 379 -2.70 -11.89 -25.81
N GLN A 380 -3.50 -10.96 -25.27
CA GLN A 380 -3.09 -9.58 -24.99
C GLN A 380 -1.93 -9.55 -23.98
N ALA A 381 -2.10 -10.16 -22.80
CA ALA A 381 -1.05 -10.21 -21.77
C ALA A 381 0.24 -10.88 -22.26
N SER A 382 0.15 -11.83 -23.20
CA SER A 382 1.31 -12.55 -23.76
C SER A 382 1.84 -11.94 -25.06
N TRP A 383 1.38 -10.76 -25.50
CA TRP A 383 1.59 -10.29 -26.88
C TRP A 383 3.06 -10.31 -27.32
N ALA A 384 3.98 -9.78 -26.51
CA ALA A 384 5.40 -9.72 -26.84
C ALA A 384 6.03 -11.12 -26.99
N SER A 385 5.69 -12.04 -26.09
CA SER A 385 6.13 -13.45 -26.12
C SER A 385 5.53 -14.21 -27.31
N ALA A 386 4.27 -13.92 -27.66
CA ALA A 386 3.59 -14.48 -28.82
C ALA A 386 4.20 -13.94 -30.13
N THR A 387 4.49 -12.64 -30.22
CA THR A 387 5.20 -12.01 -31.36
C THR A 387 6.61 -12.57 -31.51
N PHE A 388 7.39 -12.70 -30.43
CA PHE A 388 8.70 -13.35 -30.45
C PHE A 388 8.61 -14.79 -30.97
N THR A 389 7.67 -15.57 -30.44
CA THR A 389 7.46 -16.97 -30.85
C THR A 389 7.03 -17.07 -32.31
N ALA A 390 6.12 -16.22 -32.77
CA ALA A 390 5.67 -16.16 -34.16
C ALA A 390 6.80 -15.73 -35.11
N LEU A 391 7.63 -14.74 -34.75
CA LEU A 391 8.79 -14.32 -35.54
C LEU A 391 9.87 -15.42 -35.59
N LEU A 392 10.12 -16.10 -34.47
CA LEU A 392 11.03 -17.25 -34.42
C LEU A 392 10.53 -18.37 -35.35
N LEU A 393 9.26 -18.77 -35.23
CA LEU A 393 8.66 -19.81 -36.08
C LEU A 393 8.63 -19.40 -37.55
N ALA A 394 8.29 -18.15 -37.88
CA ALA A 394 8.33 -17.61 -39.24
C ALA A 394 9.76 -17.60 -39.82
N SER A 395 10.77 -17.23 -39.02
CA SER A 395 12.17 -17.27 -39.44
C SER A 395 12.65 -18.71 -39.72
N LEU A 396 12.19 -19.69 -38.91
CA LEU A 396 12.47 -21.11 -39.11
C LEU A 396 11.73 -21.68 -40.32
N LEU A 397 10.46 -21.30 -40.54
CA LEU A 397 9.70 -21.66 -41.74
C LEU A 397 10.34 -21.09 -43.02
N ALA A 398 10.81 -19.84 -42.98
CA ALA A 398 11.58 -19.24 -44.06
C ALA A 398 12.92 -19.97 -44.27
N ALA A 399 13.63 -20.32 -43.19
CA ALA A 399 14.88 -21.08 -43.27
C ALA A 399 14.66 -22.50 -43.86
N PHE A 400 13.58 -23.19 -43.49
CA PHE A 400 13.20 -24.48 -44.08
C PHE A 400 12.78 -24.36 -45.54
N THR A 401 12.10 -23.28 -45.92
CA THR A 401 11.71 -22.98 -47.30
C THR A 401 12.95 -22.72 -48.16
N PHE A 402 13.83 -21.82 -47.72
CA PHE A 402 15.08 -21.48 -48.40
C PHE A 402 16.26 -22.38 -48.05
N ARG A 403 16.02 -23.58 -47.48
CA ARG A 403 17.07 -24.46 -46.90
C ARG A 403 18.27 -24.68 -47.80
N GLN A 404 18.05 -24.85 -49.11
CA GLN A 404 19.09 -24.98 -50.13
C GLN A 404 20.12 -23.82 -50.14
N ARG A 405 19.68 -22.58 -49.91
CA ARG A 405 20.55 -21.38 -49.88
C ARG A 405 21.34 -21.26 -48.57
N LEU A 406 20.96 -21.99 -47.51
CA LEU A 406 21.50 -21.87 -46.16
C LEU A 406 22.46 -23.02 -45.78
N LEU A 407 22.66 -24.02 -46.64
CA LEU A 407 23.39 -25.25 -46.34
C LEU A 407 24.87 -25.05 -45.94
N LEU A 408 25.51 -23.98 -46.41
CA LEU A 408 26.86 -23.56 -46.01
C LEU A 408 26.92 -23.19 -44.51
N HIS A 409 25.86 -22.59 -43.97
CA HIS A 409 25.79 -22.11 -42.58
C HIS A 409 25.02 -23.07 -41.65
N ARG A 410 24.55 -24.22 -42.15
CA ARG A 410 23.62 -25.11 -41.44
C ARG A 410 24.03 -25.46 -40.00
N LYS A 411 25.32 -25.70 -39.73
CA LYS A 411 25.80 -26.11 -38.40
C LYS A 411 25.84 -24.94 -37.41
N LEU A 412 26.08 -23.72 -37.90
CA LEU A 412 25.93 -22.51 -37.09
C LEU A 412 24.44 -22.26 -36.83
N LEU A 413 23.62 -22.31 -37.88
CA LEU A 413 22.17 -22.09 -37.80
C LEU A 413 21.49 -23.09 -36.85
N HIS A 414 21.75 -24.40 -36.99
CA HIS A 414 21.13 -25.41 -36.13
C HIS A 414 21.52 -25.22 -34.65
N ARG A 415 22.78 -24.88 -34.38
CA ARG A 415 23.27 -24.61 -33.01
C ARG A 415 22.72 -23.32 -32.42
N SER A 416 22.62 -22.24 -33.19
CA SER A 416 22.03 -20.99 -32.69
C SER A 416 20.51 -21.11 -32.50
N THR A 417 19.80 -21.79 -33.40
CA THR A 417 18.36 -22.08 -33.21
C THR A 417 18.12 -23.03 -32.05
N ALA A 418 19.00 -24.02 -31.83
CA ALA A 418 18.89 -24.91 -30.69
C ALA A 418 19.14 -24.18 -29.35
N LEU A 419 20.14 -23.29 -29.28
CA LEU A 419 20.34 -22.46 -28.10
C LEU A 419 19.12 -21.55 -27.84
N LEU A 420 18.57 -20.93 -28.89
CA LEU A 420 17.41 -20.05 -28.80
C LEU A 420 16.11 -20.78 -28.44
N ALA A 421 15.92 -22.01 -28.90
CA ALA A 421 14.78 -22.86 -28.51
C ALA A 421 14.94 -23.41 -27.08
N ALA A 422 16.14 -23.83 -26.68
CA ALA A 422 16.39 -24.34 -25.34
C ALA A 422 16.25 -23.25 -24.26
N VAL A 423 16.84 -22.07 -24.47
CA VAL A 423 16.81 -20.97 -23.50
C VAL A 423 15.53 -20.14 -23.65
N GLY A 424 15.22 -19.68 -24.86
CA GLY A 424 14.08 -18.79 -25.12
C GLY A 424 12.73 -19.49 -24.94
N LEU A 425 12.46 -20.54 -25.73
CA LEU A 425 11.18 -21.26 -25.61
C LEU A 425 11.14 -22.17 -24.37
N GLY A 426 12.26 -22.79 -23.97
CA GLY A 426 12.32 -23.73 -22.85
C GLY A 426 12.33 -23.07 -21.47
N VAL A 427 13.39 -22.34 -21.15
CA VAL A 427 13.61 -21.77 -19.80
C VAL A 427 12.82 -20.48 -19.58
N LEU A 428 12.95 -19.51 -20.50
CA LEU A 428 12.36 -18.17 -20.31
C LEU A 428 10.85 -18.15 -20.53
N LEU A 429 10.36 -18.76 -21.62
CA LEU A 429 8.94 -18.71 -22.00
C LEU A 429 8.14 -19.98 -21.63
N LYS A 430 8.81 -21.02 -21.13
CA LYS A 430 8.19 -22.27 -20.63
C LYS A 430 7.26 -22.98 -21.62
N ALA A 431 7.43 -22.69 -22.92
CA ALA A 431 6.59 -23.08 -24.04
C ALA A 431 7.03 -24.43 -24.64
N GLN A 432 6.82 -25.51 -23.88
CA GLN A 432 7.13 -26.89 -24.27
C GLN A 432 5.82 -27.69 -24.47
N PRO A 433 5.40 -27.96 -25.72
CA PRO A 433 4.30 -28.88 -25.99
C PRO A 433 4.55 -30.25 -25.36
N SER A 434 3.50 -30.86 -24.82
CA SER A 434 3.51 -32.16 -24.14
C SER A 434 2.60 -33.17 -24.86
N THR A 435 2.68 -34.44 -24.47
CA THR A 435 1.61 -35.41 -24.80
C THR A 435 0.27 -34.99 -24.18
N THR A 436 0.26 -34.24 -23.08
CA THR A 436 -0.95 -33.72 -22.39
C THR A 436 -1.96 -33.08 -23.34
N GLN A 437 -1.57 -32.13 -24.18
CA GLN A 437 -2.50 -31.47 -25.11
C GLN A 437 -3.12 -32.44 -26.13
N ILE A 438 -2.44 -33.56 -26.45
CA ILE A 438 -3.02 -34.64 -27.28
C ILE A 438 -4.06 -35.42 -26.48
N LEU A 439 -3.79 -35.75 -25.21
CA LEU A 439 -4.74 -36.48 -24.36
C LEU A 439 -6.02 -35.66 -24.12
N THR A 440 -5.88 -34.36 -23.86
CA THR A 440 -7.04 -33.43 -23.74
C THR A 440 -7.86 -33.39 -25.03
N LEU A 441 -7.22 -33.36 -26.20
CA LEU A 441 -7.89 -33.38 -27.50
C LEU A 441 -8.70 -34.68 -27.72
N PHE A 442 -8.12 -35.85 -27.46
CA PHE A 442 -8.82 -37.13 -27.63
C PHE A 442 -9.88 -37.39 -26.53
N GLY A 443 -9.61 -36.96 -25.30
CA GLY A 443 -10.51 -37.11 -24.15
C GLY A 443 -11.68 -36.13 -24.12
N SER A 444 -11.60 -35.01 -24.86
CA SER A 444 -12.72 -34.10 -25.11
C SER A 444 -13.53 -34.53 -26.33
N ALA A 445 -12.87 -34.99 -27.40
CA ALA A 445 -13.54 -35.57 -28.58
C ALA A 445 -14.44 -36.78 -28.24
N SER A 446 -14.11 -37.57 -27.21
CA SER A 446 -14.98 -38.66 -26.72
C SER A 446 -16.22 -38.19 -25.94
N ARG A 447 -16.27 -36.90 -25.56
CA ARG A 447 -17.40 -36.25 -24.87
C ARG A 447 -18.23 -35.34 -25.78
N LEU A 448 -17.88 -35.23 -27.08
CA LEU A 448 -18.46 -34.33 -28.08
C LEU A 448 -18.28 -32.83 -27.82
N GLU A 449 -17.61 -32.44 -26.74
CA GLU A 449 -17.27 -31.06 -26.40
C GLU A 449 -15.83 -30.74 -26.83
N PHE A 450 -15.59 -29.58 -27.43
CA PHE A 450 -14.24 -29.13 -27.78
C PHE A 450 -13.88 -27.88 -26.95
N PRO A 451 -12.92 -27.96 -26.01
CA PRO A 451 -12.56 -26.84 -25.13
C PRO A 451 -11.65 -25.84 -25.85
N SER A 452 -12.22 -25.13 -26.82
CA SER A 452 -11.55 -24.11 -27.64
C SER A 452 -10.88 -23.04 -26.78
N GLU A 453 -11.56 -22.55 -25.74
CA GLU A 453 -11.07 -21.48 -24.88
C GLU A 453 -9.85 -21.89 -24.08
N ILE A 454 -9.85 -23.10 -23.49
CA ILE A 454 -8.69 -23.65 -22.78
C ILE A 454 -7.50 -23.76 -23.74
N PHE A 455 -7.72 -24.29 -24.95
CA PHE A 455 -6.65 -24.47 -25.93
C PHE A 455 -6.13 -23.15 -26.52
N LEU A 456 -6.98 -22.12 -26.62
CA LEU A 456 -6.59 -20.77 -27.01
C LEU A 456 -5.90 -20.01 -25.86
N SER A 457 -6.13 -20.36 -24.59
CA SER A 457 -5.56 -19.68 -23.41
C SER A 457 -4.04 -19.86 -23.22
N GLU A 458 -3.43 -20.83 -23.93
CA GLU A 458 -1.97 -21.04 -24.00
C GLU A 458 -1.38 -20.52 -25.34
N PRO A 459 -1.29 -19.20 -25.61
CA PRO A 459 -0.95 -18.64 -26.92
C PRO A 459 0.33 -19.19 -27.55
N LEU A 460 1.37 -19.43 -26.75
CA LEU A 460 2.66 -19.92 -27.23
C LEU A 460 2.58 -21.38 -27.67
N ILE A 461 1.87 -22.21 -26.91
CA ILE A 461 1.67 -23.63 -27.18
C ILE A 461 0.69 -23.82 -28.35
N PHE A 462 -0.34 -22.97 -28.45
CA PHE A 462 -1.25 -22.90 -29.60
C PHE A 462 -0.52 -22.58 -30.91
N LEU A 463 0.32 -21.53 -30.93
CA LEU A 463 1.17 -21.17 -32.08
C LEU A 463 2.10 -22.33 -32.48
N LEU A 464 2.71 -22.99 -31.49
CA LEU A 464 3.54 -24.17 -31.72
C LEU A 464 2.73 -25.31 -32.33
N TRP A 465 1.52 -25.61 -31.84
CA TRP A 465 0.67 -26.69 -32.38
C TRP A 465 0.18 -26.44 -33.81
N ILE A 466 -0.19 -25.21 -34.17
CA ILE A 466 -0.53 -24.86 -35.57
C ILE A 466 0.67 -25.11 -36.49
N VAL A 467 1.86 -24.64 -36.09
CA VAL A 467 3.07 -24.83 -36.91
C VAL A 467 3.51 -26.30 -36.91
N ILE A 468 3.35 -27.05 -35.82
CA ILE A 468 3.54 -28.52 -35.80
C ILE A 468 2.62 -29.17 -36.83
N ALA A 469 1.31 -28.91 -36.80
CA ALA A 469 0.35 -29.53 -37.71
C ALA A 469 0.68 -29.28 -39.19
N GLY A 470 0.95 -28.02 -39.57
CA GLY A 470 1.34 -27.67 -40.94
C GLY A 470 2.68 -28.27 -41.37
N THR A 471 3.70 -28.18 -40.52
CA THR A 471 5.05 -28.69 -40.84
C THR A 471 5.13 -30.22 -40.83
N LEU A 472 4.26 -30.91 -40.10
CA LEU A 472 4.14 -32.36 -40.09
C LEU A 472 3.69 -32.90 -41.45
N VAL A 473 2.86 -32.16 -42.20
CA VAL A 473 2.45 -32.51 -43.56
C VAL A 473 3.52 -32.11 -44.60
N LEU A 474 4.09 -30.91 -44.47
CA LEU A 474 5.07 -30.37 -45.42
C LEU A 474 6.44 -31.05 -45.33
N TRP A 475 6.93 -31.34 -44.12
CA TRP A 475 8.30 -31.80 -43.83
C TRP A 475 8.37 -32.99 -42.85
N GLY A 476 7.25 -33.43 -42.28
CA GLY A 476 7.24 -34.46 -41.24
C GLY A 476 7.73 -33.93 -39.88
N ARG A 477 7.76 -34.81 -38.86
CA ARG A 477 8.11 -34.43 -37.47
C ARG A 477 9.47 -33.74 -37.27
N GLY A 478 10.35 -33.79 -38.28
CA GLY A 478 11.73 -33.29 -38.18
C GLY A 478 11.86 -31.78 -38.04
N PHE A 479 10.87 -30.98 -38.44
CA PHE A 479 10.84 -29.54 -38.13
C PHE A 479 10.80 -29.33 -36.62
N PHE A 480 9.72 -29.79 -35.96
CA PHE A 480 9.54 -29.60 -34.52
C PHE A 480 10.55 -30.39 -33.69
N CYS A 481 10.62 -31.72 -33.88
CA CYS A 481 11.48 -32.59 -33.06
C CYS A 481 12.98 -32.39 -33.29
N GLY A 482 13.36 -31.76 -34.41
CA GLY A 482 14.75 -31.41 -34.72
C GLY A 482 15.15 -30.04 -34.18
N TRP A 483 14.36 -29.00 -34.50
CA TRP A 483 14.78 -27.60 -34.43
C TRP A 483 14.01 -26.71 -33.43
N VAL A 484 12.78 -27.07 -33.06
CA VAL A 484 11.88 -26.20 -32.26
C VAL A 484 11.68 -26.72 -30.83
N CYS A 485 11.55 -28.03 -30.65
CA CYS A 485 11.26 -28.66 -29.37
C CYS A 485 12.33 -28.32 -28.32
N PRO A 486 12.02 -27.56 -27.24
CA PRO A 486 13.01 -27.05 -26.30
C PRO A 486 13.90 -28.12 -25.67
N TYR A 487 13.33 -29.24 -25.21
CA TYR A 487 14.12 -30.35 -24.67
C TYR A 487 14.97 -31.08 -25.74
N GLY A 488 14.46 -31.17 -26.98
CA GLY A 488 15.25 -31.68 -28.11
C GLY A 488 16.44 -30.77 -28.44
N ALA A 489 16.26 -29.47 -28.27
CA ALA A 489 17.26 -28.44 -28.49
C ALA A 489 18.31 -28.38 -27.36
N LEU A 490 17.90 -28.55 -26.10
CA LEU A 490 18.79 -28.73 -24.94
C LEU A 490 19.78 -29.89 -25.20
N LEU A 491 19.26 -31.03 -25.66
CA LEU A 491 20.09 -32.19 -25.99
C LEU A 491 21.10 -31.88 -27.12
N GLU A 492 20.73 -31.07 -28.12
CA GLU A 492 21.65 -30.68 -29.20
C GLU A 492 22.79 -29.76 -28.72
N VAL A 493 22.51 -28.88 -27.76
CA VAL A 493 23.53 -28.05 -27.08
C VAL A 493 24.47 -28.94 -26.25
N LEU A 494 23.92 -29.86 -25.46
CA LEU A 494 24.72 -30.79 -24.64
C LEU A 494 25.56 -31.76 -25.50
N ILE A 495 25.02 -32.25 -26.62
CA ILE A 495 25.78 -33.04 -27.62
C ILE A 495 26.92 -32.20 -28.22
N SER A 496 26.64 -30.95 -28.60
CA SER A 496 27.66 -30.03 -29.13
C SER A 496 28.76 -29.64 -28.10
N LEU A 497 28.50 -29.82 -26.80
CA LEU A 497 29.51 -29.69 -25.74
C LEU A 497 30.28 -31.00 -25.52
N TRP A 498 29.59 -32.16 -25.54
CA TRP A 498 30.20 -33.49 -25.50
C TRP A 498 31.18 -33.73 -26.66
N GLU A 499 30.82 -33.28 -27.87
CA GLU A 499 31.70 -33.23 -29.06
C GLU A 499 32.99 -32.40 -28.87
N LYS A 500 33.06 -31.56 -27.84
CA LYS A 500 34.27 -30.80 -27.50
C LYS A 500 34.99 -31.44 -26.31
N ALA A 501 34.29 -31.70 -25.21
CA ALA A 501 34.88 -32.05 -23.93
C ALA A 501 35.20 -33.55 -23.73
N ALA A 502 34.45 -34.48 -24.33
CA ALA A 502 34.58 -35.89 -23.97
C ALA A 502 35.85 -36.53 -24.56
N PRO A 503 36.57 -37.43 -23.85
CA PRO A 503 37.73 -38.13 -24.39
C PRO A 503 37.40 -38.99 -25.62
N GLU A 504 38.28 -39.01 -26.62
CA GLU A 504 38.06 -39.73 -27.88
C GLU A 504 37.83 -41.24 -27.67
N ALA A 505 38.58 -41.84 -26.74
CA ALA A 505 38.44 -43.24 -26.34
C ALA A 505 37.10 -43.59 -25.65
N LEU A 506 36.34 -42.58 -25.22
CA LEU A 506 34.98 -42.73 -24.67
C LEU A 506 33.93 -42.58 -25.77
N ARG A 507 34.05 -41.58 -26.65
CA ARG A 507 33.20 -41.41 -27.84
C ARG A 507 33.20 -42.67 -28.71
N ASN A 508 34.40 -43.14 -29.06
CA ASN A 508 34.63 -44.36 -29.85
C ASN A 508 34.02 -45.65 -29.24
N ARG A 509 33.62 -45.67 -27.96
CA ARG A 509 32.84 -46.78 -27.37
C ARG A 509 31.35 -46.64 -27.65
N PHE A 510 30.80 -45.44 -27.49
CA PHE A 510 29.39 -45.15 -27.73
C PHE A 510 29.03 -45.12 -29.22
N ASP A 511 29.92 -44.65 -30.10
CA ASP A 511 29.70 -44.66 -31.56
C ASP A 511 29.58 -46.09 -32.13
N LYS A 512 30.30 -47.04 -31.50
CA LYS A 512 30.21 -48.48 -31.81
C LYS A 512 28.92 -49.10 -31.30
N TRP A 513 28.19 -48.45 -30.38
CA TRP A 513 26.92 -48.95 -29.87
C TRP A 513 25.81 -48.81 -30.93
N LYS A 514 25.22 -49.95 -31.27
CA LYS A 514 24.16 -50.07 -32.28
C LYS A 514 22.92 -50.68 -31.60
N PRO A 515 22.10 -49.86 -30.91
CA PRO A 515 20.86 -50.34 -30.29
C PRO A 515 19.95 -51.04 -31.33
N PRO A 516 19.29 -52.16 -30.98
CA PRO A 516 18.47 -52.92 -31.92
C PRO A 516 17.39 -52.10 -32.64
N ARG A 517 17.17 -52.37 -33.94
CA ARG A 517 16.22 -51.65 -34.80
C ARG A 517 14.78 -51.61 -34.25
N TYR A 518 14.37 -52.58 -33.42
CA TYR A 518 13.02 -52.63 -32.86
C TYR A 518 12.78 -51.60 -31.75
N LEU A 519 13.81 -51.13 -31.03
CA LEU A 519 13.64 -50.19 -29.91
C LEU A 519 13.01 -48.85 -30.35
N ARG A 520 13.13 -48.48 -31.63
CA ARG A 520 12.51 -47.27 -32.21
C ARG A 520 10.99 -47.26 -32.11
N TYR A 521 10.34 -48.42 -31.93
CA TYR A 521 8.90 -48.51 -31.73
C TYR A 521 8.47 -48.24 -30.28
N GLY A 522 9.41 -48.18 -29.32
CA GLY A 522 9.13 -47.90 -27.90
C GLY A 522 8.36 -46.59 -27.69
N LYS A 523 8.78 -45.49 -28.34
CA LYS A 523 8.08 -44.19 -28.30
C LYS A 523 6.61 -44.28 -28.74
N ILE A 524 6.30 -45.17 -29.70
CA ILE A 524 4.93 -45.38 -30.20
C ILE A 524 4.14 -46.26 -29.23
N ALA A 525 4.77 -47.28 -28.64
CA ALA A 525 4.15 -48.13 -27.62
C ALA A 525 3.84 -47.37 -26.32
N VAL A 526 4.75 -46.51 -25.84
CA VAL A 526 4.55 -45.64 -24.67
C VAL A 526 3.40 -44.66 -24.93
N PHE A 527 3.39 -43.99 -26.09
CA PHE A 527 2.27 -43.12 -26.47
C PHE A 527 0.93 -43.87 -26.54
N ALA A 528 0.89 -45.02 -27.22
CA ALA A 528 -0.32 -45.82 -27.35
C ALA A 528 -0.85 -46.33 -26.00
N PHE A 529 0.04 -46.66 -25.06
CA PHE A 529 -0.32 -47.04 -23.69
C PHE A 529 -0.92 -45.87 -22.90
N ILE A 530 -0.28 -44.70 -22.91
CA ILE A 530 -0.80 -43.49 -22.23
C ILE A 530 -2.15 -43.07 -22.83
N LEU A 531 -2.28 -43.09 -24.16
CA LEU A 531 -3.53 -42.81 -24.85
C LEU A 531 -4.63 -43.82 -24.48
N ALA A 532 -4.32 -45.12 -24.40
CA ALA A 532 -5.27 -46.13 -23.95
C ALA A 532 -5.73 -45.91 -22.50
N VAL A 533 -4.82 -45.52 -21.59
CA VAL A 533 -5.17 -45.18 -20.21
C VAL A 533 -6.03 -43.91 -20.14
N SER A 534 -5.83 -42.93 -21.01
CA SER A 534 -6.59 -41.67 -20.98
C SER A 534 -8.09 -41.83 -21.24
N PHE A 535 -8.51 -42.90 -21.95
CA PHE A 535 -9.91 -43.28 -22.10
C PHE A 535 -10.53 -43.91 -20.84
N VAL A 536 -9.71 -44.34 -19.87
CA VAL A 536 -10.15 -44.92 -18.58
C VAL A 536 -10.06 -43.91 -17.45
N SER A 537 -8.96 -43.15 -17.38
CA SER A 537 -8.73 -42.10 -16.39
C SER A 537 -7.68 -41.11 -16.90
N LEU A 538 -8.11 -39.88 -17.17
CA LEU A 538 -7.22 -38.79 -17.58
C LEU A 538 -6.19 -38.42 -16.50
N PRO A 539 -6.54 -38.32 -15.19
CA PRO A 539 -5.55 -38.11 -14.12
C PRO A 539 -4.48 -39.21 -14.06
N LEU A 540 -4.87 -40.49 -14.26
CA LEU A 540 -3.91 -41.59 -14.26
C LEU A 540 -3.00 -41.54 -15.50
N ALA A 541 -3.54 -41.16 -16.66
CA ALA A 541 -2.75 -40.97 -17.87
C ALA A 541 -1.72 -39.84 -17.71
N GLU A 542 -2.08 -38.73 -17.05
CA GLU A 542 -1.14 -37.64 -16.76
C GLU A 542 -0.06 -38.01 -15.74
N ALA A 543 -0.41 -38.79 -14.71
CA ALA A 543 0.58 -39.33 -13.77
C ALA A 543 1.59 -40.26 -14.47
N ILE A 544 1.15 -41.06 -15.44
CA ILE A 544 2.05 -41.88 -16.28
C ILE A 544 2.83 -40.99 -17.28
N ASN A 545 2.26 -39.87 -17.72
CA ASN A 545 2.93 -38.91 -18.61
C ASN A 545 4.09 -38.14 -17.94
N GLU A 546 4.34 -38.33 -16.64
CA GLU A 546 5.61 -37.94 -15.99
C GLU A 546 6.85 -38.67 -16.57
N VAL A 547 6.65 -39.67 -17.45
CA VAL A 547 7.69 -40.18 -18.36
C VAL A 547 8.27 -39.11 -19.29
N GLU A 548 7.63 -37.94 -19.43
CA GLU A 548 8.16 -36.79 -20.16
C GLU A 548 9.08 -35.93 -19.25
N PRO A 549 10.42 -36.10 -19.31
CA PRO A 549 11.35 -35.46 -18.36
C PRO A 549 11.38 -33.94 -18.50
N PHE A 550 10.86 -33.40 -19.62
CA PHE A 550 10.78 -31.98 -19.86
C PHE A 550 9.77 -31.25 -18.98
N LYS A 551 8.82 -31.95 -18.33
CA LYS A 551 8.05 -31.37 -17.22
C LYS A 551 8.97 -30.85 -16.10
N THR A 552 10.08 -31.54 -15.82
CA THR A 552 11.07 -31.12 -14.81
C THR A 552 12.03 -30.04 -15.32
N PHE A 553 12.32 -30.03 -16.63
CA PHE A 553 13.14 -28.99 -17.28
C PHE A 553 12.48 -27.61 -17.23
N VAL A 554 11.19 -27.55 -17.53
CA VAL A 554 10.40 -26.30 -17.67
C VAL A 554 10.02 -25.69 -16.32
N LEU A 555 10.00 -26.51 -15.26
CA LEU A 555 9.78 -26.09 -13.88
C LEU A 555 11.10 -25.77 -13.15
N ASP A 556 12.17 -25.41 -13.86
CA ASP A 556 13.47 -24.99 -13.29
C ASP A 556 14.07 -25.96 -12.26
N LEU A 557 13.81 -27.26 -12.43
CA LEU A 557 14.14 -28.35 -11.47
C LEU A 557 13.44 -28.28 -10.10
N ALA A 558 12.43 -27.41 -9.92
CA ALA A 558 11.57 -27.32 -8.73
C ALA A 558 10.57 -28.49 -8.67
N ARG A 559 11.09 -29.72 -8.56
CA ARG A 559 10.34 -30.97 -8.42
C ARG A 559 10.97 -31.85 -7.35
N PRO A 560 10.24 -32.82 -6.75
CA PRO A 560 10.81 -33.80 -5.84
C PRO A 560 12.04 -34.50 -6.45
N TRP A 561 13.06 -34.75 -5.63
CA TRP A 561 14.41 -35.16 -6.07
C TRP A 561 14.42 -36.38 -7.00
N ALA A 562 13.45 -37.29 -6.89
CA ALA A 562 13.32 -38.46 -7.77
C ALA A 562 13.08 -38.07 -9.24
N PHE A 563 12.28 -37.02 -9.51
CA PHE A 563 12.04 -36.51 -10.87
C PHE A 563 13.27 -35.76 -11.41
N VAL A 564 13.98 -35.01 -10.56
CA VAL A 564 15.23 -34.34 -10.91
C VAL A 564 16.32 -35.37 -11.25
N LEU A 565 16.42 -36.44 -10.47
CA LEU A 565 17.32 -37.57 -10.73
C LEU A 565 16.95 -38.30 -12.04
N TYR A 566 15.67 -38.56 -12.28
CA TYR A 566 15.19 -39.14 -13.54
C TYR A 566 15.57 -38.26 -14.74
N PHE A 567 15.27 -36.95 -14.68
CA PHE A 567 15.64 -35.96 -15.69
C PHE A 567 17.15 -35.95 -15.95
N ALA A 568 17.97 -35.92 -14.90
CA ALA A 568 19.43 -35.92 -15.02
C ALA A 568 19.94 -37.19 -15.70
N VAL A 569 19.51 -38.38 -15.24
CA VAL A 569 19.92 -39.68 -15.80
C VAL A 569 19.50 -39.82 -17.26
N ILE A 570 18.25 -39.50 -17.61
CA ILE A 570 17.76 -39.69 -18.99
C ILE A 570 18.35 -38.66 -19.96
N THR A 571 18.68 -37.45 -19.47
CA THR A 571 19.43 -36.43 -20.22
C THR A 571 20.86 -36.90 -20.48
N LEU A 572 21.58 -37.34 -19.43
CA LEU A 572 22.95 -37.84 -19.52
C LEU A 572 23.10 -39.06 -20.44
N VAL A 573 22.11 -39.97 -20.46
CA VAL A 573 22.07 -41.10 -21.42
C VAL A 573 21.75 -40.65 -22.86
N SER A 574 21.00 -39.55 -23.02
CA SER A 574 20.60 -39.01 -24.32
C SER A 574 21.69 -38.24 -25.07
N VAL A 575 22.78 -37.86 -24.39
CA VAL A 575 23.94 -37.20 -24.99
C VAL A 575 24.84 -38.17 -25.80
N PRO A 576 25.48 -39.20 -25.19
CA PRO A 576 26.40 -40.08 -25.92
C PRO A 576 25.68 -41.04 -26.89
N SER A 577 24.38 -41.27 -26.72
CA SER A 577 23.53 -41.94 -27.72
C SER A 577 22.55 -40.94 -28.32
N TYR A 578 23.05 -40.01 -29.15
CA TYR A 578 22.33 -38.99 -29.93
C TYR A 578 20.79 -39.00 -29.76
N ARG A 579 20.32 -38.12 -28.87
CA ARG A 579 18.91 -37.89 -28.48
C ARG A 579 18.13 -39.18 -28.13
N PHE A 580 18.71 -40.05 -27.30
CA PHE A 580 18.17 -41.38 -26.90
C PHE A 580 16.67 -41.34 -26.56
N PHE A 581 16.27 -40.48 -25.62
CA PHE A 581 14.87 -40.33 -25.21
C PHE A 581 13.93 -40.03 -26.38
N CYS A 582 14.28 -39.04 -27.20
CA CYS A 582 13.50 -38.59 -28.36
C CYS A 582 13.38 -39.64 -29.49
N ARG A 583 14.23 -40.68 -29.48
CA ARG A 583 14.18 -41.79 -30.44
C ARG A 583 13.46 -43.02 -29.90
N PHE A 584 13.42 -43.24 -28.59
CA PHE A 584 13.00 -44.53 -28.01
C PHE A 584 11.89 -44.49 -26.96
N LEU A 585 11.65 -43.35 -26.29
CA LEU A 585 10.73 -43.28 -25.15
C LEU A 585 9.72 -42.12 -25.23
N CYS A 586 10.12 -40.97 -25.77
CA CYS A 586 9.31 -39.74 -25.87
C CYS A 586 7.92 -39.98 -26.51
N PRO A 587 6.81 -39.95 -25.74
CA PRO A 587 5.48 -40.26 -26.27
C PRO A 587 5.01 -39.23 -27.30
N LEU A 588 5.22 -37.94 -27.07
CA LEU A 588 4.99 -36.87 -28.06
C LEU A 588 5.77 -37.12 -29.36
N GLY A 589 7.03 -37.54 -29.25
CA GLY A 589 7.88 -37.93 -30.37
C GLY A 589 7.44 -39.21 -31.09
N GLY A 590 6.62 -40.05 -30.42
CA GLY A 590 5.93 -41.21 -30.96
C GLY A 590 4.64 -40.85 -31.68
N ALA A 591 3.80 -40.01 -31.09
CA ALA A 591 2.58 -39.48 -31.70
C ALA A 591 2.87 -38.84 -33.07
N LEU A 592 3.85 -37.93 -33.12
CA LEU A 592 4.30 -37.28 -34.36
C LEU A 592 5.00 -38.24 -35.35
N ALA A 593 5.42 -39.43 -34.92
CA ALA A 593 6.00 -40.45 -35.78
C ALA A 593 4.95 -41.32 -36.51
N ILE A 594 3.69 -41.33 -36.08
CA ILE A 594 2.60 -42.09 -36.71
C ILE A 594 2.24 -41.52 -38.11
N PRO A 595 1.93 -40.21 -38.28
CA PRO A 595 1.68 -39.63 -39.61
C PRO A 595 2.97 -39.52 -40.44
N SER A 596 4.14 -39.45 -39.81
CA SER A 596 5.46 -39.47 -40.49
C SER A 596 5.86 -40.84 -41.07
N THR A 597 4.90 -41.77 -41.25
CA THR A 597 5.09 -43.08 -41.91
C THR A 597 5.30 -42.95 -43.43
N LYS A 598 4.60 -42.02 -44.07
CA LYS A 598 4.77 -41.69 -45.49
C LYS A 598 5.85 -40.61 -45.65
N ALA A 599 6.33 -40.42 -46.89
CA ALA A 599 7.14 -39.25 -47.20
C ALA A 599 6.26 -37.98 -47.13
N PRO A 600 6.77 -36.86 -46.56
CA PRO A 600 6.04 -35.59 -46.50
C PRO A 600 6.03 -34.91 -47.88
N LEU A 601 5.19 -33.88 -48.06
CA LEU A 601 4.98 -33.24 -49.36
C LEU A 601 6.23 -32.58 -49.96
N LEU A 602 7.14 -32.06 -49.12
CA LEU A 602 8.40 -31.45 -49.54
C LEU A 602 9.60 -32.28 -49.01
N PRO A 603 9.83 -33.49 -49.58
CA PRO A 603 10.86 -34.39 -49.08
C PRO A 603 12.28 -33.81 -49.23
N LEU A 604 13.23 -34.43 -48.54
CA LEU A 604 14.65 -34.16 -48.75
C LEU A 604 15.09 -34.75 -50.10
N LEU A 605 15.70 -33.93 -50.95
CA LEU A 605 16.20 -34.31 -52.28
C LEU A 605 17.19 -35.48 -52.19
N ARG A 606 17.00 -36.47 -53.06
CA ARG A 606 17.84 -37.66 -53.22
C ARG A 606 17.90 -38.01 -54.71
N TYR A 607 19.11 -38.05 -55.26
CA TYR A 607 19.38 -38.53 -56.62
C TYR A 607 19.33 -40.07 -56.67
N GLU A 608 19.10 -40.70 -57.83
CA GLU A 608 19.04 -42.17 -57.91
C GLU A 608 20.37 -42.85 -57.55
N SER A 609 21.48 -42.18 -57.87
CA SER A 609 22.86 -42.51 -57.48
C SER A 609 23.06 -42.66 -55.96
N CYS A 610 22.19 -42.05 -55.15
CA CYS A 610 22.23 -42.11 -53.68
C CYS A 610 22.00 -43.51 -53.08
N THR A 611 21.57 -44.48 -53.88
CA THR A 611 21.47 -45.89 -53.49
C THR A 611 22.83 -46.58 -53.36
N ARG A 612 23.86 -46.10 -54.08
CA ARG A 612 25.19 -46.74 -54.20
C ARG A 612 26.31 -46.01 -53.46
N CYS A 613 26.24 -44.68 -53.33
CA CYS A 613 27.35 -43.90 -52.75
C CYS A 613 27.47 -43.99 -51.22
N TRP A 614 26.34 -44.20 -50.51
CA TRP A 614 26.21 -44.28 -49.04
C TRP A 614 26.79 -43.12 -48.20
N ILE A 615 27.37 -42.07 -48.78
CA ILE A 615 27.98 -40.93 -48.08
C ILE A 615 27.00 -40.33 -47.05
N CYS A 616 25.80 -39.94 -47.49
CA CYS A 616 24.77 -39.39 -46.60
C CYS A 616 24.21 -40.41 -45.59
N ALA A 617 24.32 -41.71 -45.85
CA ALA A 617 23.86 -42.75 -44.92
C ALA A 617 24.86 -42.98 -43.78
N LYS A 618 26.17 -42.88 -44.06
CA LYS A 618 27.22 -42.88 -43.03
C LYS A 618 27.12 -41.63 -42.14
N GLY A 619 26.92 -40.45 -42.74
CA GLY A 619 26.77 -39.17 -42.02
C GLY A 619 25.37 -38.88 -41.46
N CYS A 620 24.58 -39.89 -41.11
CA CYS A 620 23.24 -39.70 -40.55
C CYS A 620 23.18 -40.13 -39.07
N GLU A 621 23.42 -39.19 -38.16
CA GLU A 621 23.44 -39.42 -36.70
C GLU A 621 22.11 -39.98 -36.12
N PRO A 622 20.91 -39.52 -36.57
CA PRO A 622 19.66 -40.19 -36.21
C PRO A 622 19.54 -41.64 -36.68
N LYS A 623 20.42 -42.09 -37.60
CA LYS A 623 20.41 -43.40 -38.28
C LYS A 623 19.11 -43.65 -39.06
N ALA A 624 18.57 -42.58 -39.66
CA ALA A 624 17.28 -42.55 -40.36
C ALA A 624 17.34 -42.96 -41.85
N ILE A 625 18.53 -43.03 -42.47
CA ILE A 625 18.69 -43.47 -43.86
C ILE A 625 19.01 -44.96 -43.90
N SER A 626 18.29 -45.73 -44.72
CA SER A 626 18.58 -47.15 -44.92
C SER A 626 19.82 -47.37 -45.78
N PHE A 627 20.74 -48.21 -45.32
CA PHE A 627 21.86 -48.71 -46.12
C PHE A 627 21.41 -49.69 -47.22
N GLU A 628 20.29 -50.39 -47.02
CA GLU A 628 19.76 -51.39 -47.96
C GLU A 628 19.04 -50.75 -49.16
N THR A 629 18.37 -49.62 -48.96
CA THR A 629 17.48 -49.01 -49.98
C THR A 629 17.77 -47.55 -50.29
N GLY A 630 18.68 -46.89 -49.57
CA GLY A 630 18.97 -45.45 -49.70
C GLY A 630 17.82 -44.51 -49.31
N ARG A 631 16.65 -45.03 -48.93
CA ARG A 631 15.45 -44.25 -48.55
C ARG A 631 15.57 -43.71 -47.13
N ILE A 632 14.92 -42.57 -46.89
CA ILE A 632 14.87 -41.88 -45.59
C ILE A 632 13.60 -42.33 -44.85
N ASN A 633 13.74 -42.78 -43.60
CA ASN A 633 12.61 -43.01 -42.71
C ASN A 633 12.26 -41.71 -41.95
N TYR A 634 11.14 -41.09 -42.31
CA TYR A 634 10.68 -39.85 -41.67
C TYR A 634 10.15 -40.05 -40.23
N GLN A 635 9.85 -41.28 -39.81
CA GLN A 635 9.57 -41.62 -38.40
C GLN A 635 10.79 -41.46 -37.48
N GLU A 636 12.01 -41.46 -38.05
CA GLU A 636 13.26 -41.26 -37.31
C GLU A 636 13.94 -39.93 -37.65
N CYS A 637 13.83 -39.45 -38.89
CA CYS A 637 14.50 -38.25 -39.37
C CYS A 637 14.18 -36.99 -38.54
N LEU A 638 15.22 -36.27 -38.11
CA LEU A 638 15.14 -34.98 -37.40
C LEU A 638 15.55 -33.78 -38.29
N GLN A 639 15.74 -34.00 -39.60
CA GLN A 639 16.12 -32.97 -40.57
C GLN A 639 17.28 -32.03 -40.15
N CYS A 640 18.41 -32.54 -39.65
CA CYS A 640 19.63 -31.73 -39.40
C CYS A 640 20.31 -31.14 -40.66
N TRP A 641 19.78 -31.44 -41.85
CA TRP A 641 20.27 -31.04 -43.18
C TRP A 641 21.68 -31.48 -43.58
N ASP A 642 22.47 -32.18 -42.76
CA ASP A 642 23.80 -32.68 -43.18
C ASP A 642 23.73 -33.59 -44.41
N CYS A 643 22.73 -34.47 -44.50
CA CYS A 643 22.51 -35.27 -45.71
C CYS A 643 22.12 -34.45 -46.95
N LEU A 644 21.59 -33.24 -46.75
CA LEU A 644 21.21 -32.30 -47.81
C LEU A 644 22.42 -31.47 -48.26
N ALA A 645 23.27 -31.06 -47.33
CA ALA A 645 24.50 -30.33 -47.60
C ALA A 645 25.58 -31.23 -48.24
N ASN A 646 25.75 -32.46 -47.76
CA ASN A 646 26.61 -33.45 -48.43
C ASN A 646 26.10 -33.78 -49.86
N GLY A 647 24.82 -33.54 -50.13
CA GLY A 647 24.22 -33.62 -51.47
C GLY A 647 24.17 -32.29 -52.25
N ALA A 648 24.57 -31.17 -51.63
CA ALA A 648 24.62 -29.82 -52.21
C ALA A 648 26.05 -29.30 -52.43
N ASP A 649 27.03 -29.96 -51.81
CA ASP A 649 28.44 -29.63 -51.87
C ASP A 649 29.03 -30.01 -53.23
N GLU A 650 29.53 -29.02 -53.96
CA GLU A 650 30.09 -29.16 -55.31
C GLU A 650 31.49 -29.78 -55.35
N THR A 651 31.94 -30.41 -54.26
CA THR A 651 33.18 -31.20 -54.17
C THR A 651 32.93 -32.62 -53.62
N LEU A 652 31.89 -32.79 -52.79
CA LEU A 652 31.51 -34.08 -52.19
C LEU A 652 30.31 -34.75 -52.87
N CYS A 653 29.44 -34.00 -53.55
CA CYS A 653 28.30 -34.52 -54.31
C CYS A 653 28.67 -34.69 -55.79
N PRO A 654 28.65 -35.91 -56.35
CA PRO A 654 29.01 -36.16 -57.75
C PRO A 654 28.20 -35.36 -58.78
N GLU A 655 26.97 -34.96 -58.44
CA GLU A 655 26.00 -34.36 -59.36
C GLU A 655 26.20 -32.84 -59.54
N LEU A 656 26.74 -32.14 -58.53
CA LEU A 656 26.70 -30.66 -58.48
C LEU A 656 28.01 -29.95 -58.81
N ILE A 657 29.12 -30.69 -58.92
CA ILE A 657 30.39 -30.26 -59.55
C ILE A 657 30.14 -29.57 -60.92
N VAL A 658 29.00 -29.85 -61.55
CA VAL A 658 28.61 -29.43 -62.91
C VAL A 658 28.02 -27.99 -62.99
N ALA A 659 27.57 -27.35 -61.90
CA ALA A 659 26.45 -26.37 -61.99
C ALA A 659 26.69 -24.83 -61.81
N LYS A 660 27.80 -24.33 -61.24
CA LYS A 660 27.85 -22.98 -60.58
C LYS A 660 28.30 -21.75 -61.42
N ARG A 661 27.42 -20.80 -61.85
CA ARG A 661 27.77 -19.46 -62.46
C ARG A 661 26.68 -18.26 -62.33
N LYS A 662 26.81 -17.15 -61.47
CA LYS A 662 26.31 -15.64 -61.52
C LYS A 662 25.29 -14.89 -60.42
N GLN A 663 25.41 -13.53 -59.95
CA GLN A 663 24.45 -12.35 -59.39
C GLN A 663 24.31 -11.62 -57.87
N ARG A 664 23.85 -10.28 -57.58
CA ARG A 664 23.51 -9.48 -56.19
C ARG A 664 22.98 -7.89 -56.01
N PRO A 665 22.44 -7.25 -54.83
CA PRO A 665 21.81 -5.80 -54.53
C PRO A 665 21.89 -4.89 -53.11
N VAL A 666 21.24 -3.64 -52.79
CA VAL A 666 21.36 -2.62 -51.55
C VAL A 666 20.20 -1.50 -51.01
N ARG A 667 20.34 -0.42 -50.06
CA ARG A 667 19.30 0.54 -49.26
C ARG A 667 19.68 1.99 -48.48
N VAL A 668 18.76 2.91 -47.84
CA VAL A 668 18.80 3.99 -46.61
C VAL A 668 18.19 5.56 -46.67
N LEU A 669 17.97 6.66 -45.75
CA LEU A 669 17.20 7.20 -44.44
C LEU A 669 17.03 8.85 -44.09
N ALA A 670 16.36 9.47 -42.97
CA ALA A 670 16.06 11.00 -42.53
C ALA A 670 15.65 11.41 -40.95
N ALA A 671 15.19 12.55 -40.20
CA ALA A 671 14.68 14.08 -40.15
C ALA A 671 14.58 14.97 -38.71
N SER A 672 13.81 16.15 -38.41
CA SER A 672 13.94 17.31 -37.28
C SER A 672 12.71 18.17 -36.50
N LEU A 673 12.83 19.32 -35.63
CA LEU A 673 11.90 19.98 -34.50
C LEU A 673 11.89 21.56 -33.87
N LEU A 674 10.87 22.15 -33.04
CA LEU A 674 10.75 23.18 -31.79
C LEU A 674 10.23 24.79 -31.54
N LEU A 675 9.54 25.22 -30.35
CA LEU A 675 9.32 26.51 -29.36
C LEU A 675 8.54 27.98 -29.55
N THR A 676 8.11 29.09 -28.71
CA THR A 676 7.64 29.70 -27.29
C THR A 676 7.20 31.31 -27.24
N LEU A 677 6.75 32.32 -26.31
CA LEU A 677 6.22 32.81 -24.87
C LEU A 677 5.82 34.45 -24.73
N LEU A 678 5.37 35.40 -23.75
CA LEU A 678 4.75 35.77 -22.31
C LEU A 678 4.37 37.38 -21.95
N ALA A 679 3.63 37.91 -20.84
CA ALA A 679 3.34 39.41 -20.34
C ALA A 679 2.56 39.86 -18.92
N TRP A 680 2.51 41.16 -18.33
CA TRP A 680 1.72 41.79 -17.07
C TRP A 680 1.79 43.43 -16.75
N PRO A 681 1.51 44.33 -15.64
CA PRO A 681 0.70 44.62 -14.30
C PRO A 681 0.16 46.15 -13.81
N ALA A 682 -0.38 46.55 -12.55
CA ALA A 682 -0.79 47.98 -11.97
C ALA A 682 -1.20 48.31 -10.37
N VAL A 683 -1.40 49.59 -9.76
CA VAL A 683 -1.61 50.05 -8.22
C VAL A 683 -2.32 51.49 -7.75
N ALA A 684 -2.62 51.92 -6.41
CA ALA A 684 -3.41 53.16 -5.79
C ALA A 684 -3.06 53.97 -4.36
N ARG A 685 -3.94 54.80 -3.59
CA ARG A 685 -3.68 55.76 -2.34
C ARG A 685 -4.82 56.32 -1.28
N ALA A 686 -4.55 56.85 -0.01
CA ALA A 686 -5.56 57.35 1.09
C ALA A 686 -5.24 58.47 2.25
N GLY A 687 -5.91 58.52 3.48
CA GLY A 687 -6.28 59.69 4.42
C GLY A 687 -5.94 59.78 5.99
N THR A 688 -6.71 60.48 6.93
CA THR A 688 -6.46 60.77 8.44
C THR A 688 -7.55 61.54 9.34
N MET A 689 -7.73 61.31 10.70
CA MET A 689 -8.67 61.96 11.74
C MET A 689 -8.26 62.02 13.30
N ARG A 690 -9.13 62.44 14.28
CA ARG A 690 -8.93 62.42 15.79
C ARG A 690 -10.22 62.20 16.65
N VAL A 691 -10.13 61.63 17.87
CA VAL A 691 -11.25 61.21 18.78
C VAL A 691 -11.03 61.56 20.27
N ARG A 692 -12.09 61.89 21.03
CA ARG A 692 -12.09 62.07 22.50
C ARG A 692 -12.97 61.06 23.25
N PRO A 693 -12.71 60.81 24.55
CA PRO A 693 -13.62 60.04 25.41
C PRO A 693 -15.07 60.51 25.29
N GLY A 694 -15.98 59.58 25.01
CA GLY A 694 -17.41 59.84 24.79
C GLY A 694 -17.82 60.18 23.36
N MET A 695 -16.89 60.41 22.42
CA MET A 695 -17.20 60.72 21.00
C MET A 695 -16.83 59.58 20.02
N LEU A 696 -16.52 58.38 20.53
CA LEU A 696 -15.98 57.27 19.73
C LEU A 696 -16.96 56.79 18.64
N ALA A 697 -18.22 56.51 19.01
CA ALA A 697 -19.25 56.04 18.07
C ALA A 697 -19.58 57.09 16.99
N ASP A 698 -19.78 58.35 17.40
CA ASP A 698 -20.11 59.46 16.50
C ASP A 698 -19.00 59.73 15.48
N THR A 699 -17.73 59.57 15.88
CA THR A 699 -16.59 59.79 14.97
C THR A 699 -16.40 58.61 14.01
N LEU A 700 -16.68 57.38 14.45
CA LEU A 700 -16.59 56.18 13.60
C LEU A 700 -17.57 56.25 12.40
N GLN A 701 -18.79 56.75 12.62
CA GLN A 701 -19.77 56.94 11.53
C GLN A 701 -19.34 57.98 10.46
N GLN A 702 -18.29 58.77 10.72
CA GLN A 702 -17.82 59.83 9.83
C GLN A 702 -16.53 59.49 9.08
N ALA A 703 -15.89 58.35 9.39
CA ALA A 703 -14.57 57.98 8.85
C ALA A 703 -14.65 57.36 7.45
N GLN A 704 -13.79 57.82 6.54
CA GLN A 704 -13.71 57.36 5.15
C GLN A 704 -12.58 56.35 4.94
N ALA A 705 -12.56 55.72 3.76
CA ALA A 705 -11.59 54.69 3.42
C ALA A 705 -10.13 55.21 3.52
N GLY A 706 -9.35 54.57 4.39
CA GLY A 706 -7.97 54.89 4.72
C GLY A 706 -7.78 56.12 5.61
N ASP A 707 -8.80 56.55 6.37
CA ASP A 707 -8.62 57.50 7.47
C ASP A 707 -7.91 56.87 8.70
N VAL A 708 -7.51 57.71 9.64
CA VAL A 708 -6.73 57.36 10.84
C VAL A 708 -7.36 58.00 12.07
N LEU A 709 -8.15 57.28 12.86
CA LEU A 709 -8.73 57.76 14.12
C LEU A 709 -7.69 57.70 15.25
N LEU A 710 -7.18 58.86 15.65
CA LEU A 710 -6.28 58.99 16.81
C LEU A 710 -7.08 59.25 18.10
N LEU A 711 -7.08 58.30 19.04
CA LEU A 711 -7.79 58.39 20.32
C LEU A 711 -6.97 59.15 21.38
N GLU A 712 -7.50 60.24 21.91
CA GLU A 712 -6.93 60.97 23.07
C GLU A 712 -6.98 60.08 24.35
N PRO A 713 -6.07 60.26 25.34
CA PRO A 713 -6.00 59.43 26.54
C PRO A 713 -7.26 59.50 27.41
N GLY A 714 -7.59 58.39 28.06
CA GLY A 714 -8.81 58.22 28.85
C GLY A 714 -9.56 56.93 28.51
N VAL A 715 -10.69 56.69 29.17
CA VAL A 715 -11.54 55.52 28.95
C VAL A 715 -12.63 55.87 27.92
N HIS A 716 -12.63 55.15 26.81
CA HIS A 716 -13.66 55.17 25.78
C HIS A 716 -14.53 53.93 25.97
N VAL A 717 -15.80 54.11 26.34
CA VAL A 717 -16.71 53.01 26.69
C VAL A 717 -17.56 52.61 25.48
N GLY A 718 -17.69 51.31 25.25
CA GLY A 718 -18.53 50.72 24.20
C GLY A 718 -17.73 49.90 23.17
N ALA A 719 -18.38 48.89 22.59
CA ALA A 719 -17.80 48.06 21.55
C ALA A 719 -17.64 48.83 20.22
N LEU A 720 -16.58 48.52 19.48
CA LEU A 720 -16.19 49.22 18.25
C LEU A 720 -16.34 48.27 17.04
N HIS A 721 -17.18 48.62 16.06
CA HIS A 721 -17.40 47.80 14.84
C HIS A 721 -16.89 48.54 13.60
N ILE A 722 -15.69 48.19 13.15
CA ILE A 722 -14.95 48.89 12.09
C ILE A 722 -15.35 48.33 10.72
N LYS A 723 -16.33 48.97 10.06
CA LYS A 723 -16.85 48.62 8.72
C LYS A 723 -16.25 49.43 7.57
N THR A 724 -15.19 50.21 7.83
CA THR A 724 -14.46 50.98 6.82
C THR A 724 -12.95 50.77 6.99
N PRO A 725 -12.17 50.76 5.90
CA PRO A 725 -10.76 50.33 5.94
C PRO A 725 -9.86 51.43 6.53
N ILE A 726 -9.80 51.53 7.86
CA ILE A 726 -9.22 52.67 8.59
C ILE A 726 -8.18 52.24 9.64
N THR A 727 -7.32 53.15 10.06
CA THR A 727 -6.45 52.96 11.24
C THR A 727 -7.12 53.52 12.49
N VAL A 728 -7.06 52.80 13.62
CA VAL A 728 -7.47 53.24 14.94
C VAL A 728 -6.25 53.17 15.85
N ARG A 729 -5.75 54.34 16.27
CA ARG A 729 -4.48 54.49 16.99
C ARG A 729 -4.69 55.11 18.36
N GLY A 730 -4.24 54.44 19.41
CA GLY A 730 -4.20 54.99 20.76
C GLY A 730 -3.08 56.01 20.95
N GLN A 731 -3.37 57.08 21.70
CA GLN A 731 -2.32 57.80 22.45
C GLN A 731 -2.07 57.08 23.78
N ALA A 732 -0.88 57.26 24.37
CA ALA A 732 -0.52 56.59 25.63
C ALA A 732 -1.55 56.88 26.74
N GLY A 733 -2.20 55.82 27.26
CA GLY A 733 -3.30 55.91 28.21
C GLY A 733 -4.70 55.95 27.61
N ALA A 734 -4.87 55.71 26.30
CA ALA A 734 -6.16 55.44 25.68
C ALA A 734 -6.60 54.00 25.95
N ILE A 735 -7.78 53.84 26.57
CA ILE A 735 -8.38 52.56 26.95
C ILE A 735 -9.72 52.42 26.22
N ILE A 736 -9.98 51.28 25.59
CA ILE A 736 -11.31 50.88 25.11
C ILE A 736 -11.88 49.83 26.07
N ASP A 737 -13.09 50.09 26.56
CA ASP A 737 -13.75 49.31 27.62
C ASP A 737 -15.08 48.74 27.12
N GLY A 738 -15.14 47.42 26.93
CA GLY A 738 -16.28 46.71 26.33
C GLY A 738 -17.49 46.51 27.27
N GLY A 739 -17.39 46.92 28.54
CA GLY A 739 -18.50 46.85 29.50
C GLY A 739 -18.98 45.45 29.87
N GLY A 740 -18.26 44.38 29.49
CA GLY A 740 -18.60 42.98 29.77
C GLY A 740 -19.63 42.36 28.81
N THR A 741 -19.90 42.98 27.65
CA THR A 741 -20.92 42.50 26.70
C THR A 741 -20.40 42.49 25.26
N GLY A 742 -20.33 41.29 24.66
CA GLY A 742 -19.83 41.14 23.30
C GLY A 742 -18.29 41.10 23.22
N HIS A 743 -17.80 41.16 21.99
CA HIS A 743 -16.41 41.49 21.65
C HIS A 743 -16.16 42.99 21.90
N VAL A 744 -14.92 43.40 22.22
CA VAL A 744 -14.60 44.84 22.42
C VAL A 744 -14.37 45.56 21.09
N ILE A 745 -13.65 44.94 20.16
CA ILE A 745 -13.41 45.46 18.80
C ILE A 745 -13.74 44.37 17.79
N ILE A 746 -14.54 44.70 16.78
CA ILE A 746 -14.84 43.88 15.60
C ILE A 746 -14.28 44.60 14.39
N ILE A 747 -13.41 43.93 13.64
CA ILE A 747 -12.85 44.40 12.37
C ILE A 747 -13.60 43.70 11.24
N ASP A 748 -14.28 44.50 10.41
CA ASP A 748 -15.23 44.09 9.37
C ASP A 748 -14.96 44.89 8.07
N ALA A 749 -13.68 45.10 7.77
CA ALA A 749 -13.19 45.75 6.56
C ALA A 749 -11.70 45.42 6.34
N PRO A 750 -11.24 45.29 5.09
CA PRO A 750 -9.85 44.96 4.77
C PRO A 750 -8.89 46.11 5.08
N GLY A 751 -7.63 45.80 5.36
CA GLY A 751 -6.56 46.79 5.60
C GLY A 751 -6.74 47.67 6.85
N VAL A 752 -7.70 47.36 7.73
CA VAL A 752 -7.89 48.06 9.00
C VAL A 752 -6.67 47.86 9.89
N THR A 753 -6.24 48.91 10.59
CA THR A 753 -5.18 48.84 11.60
C THR A 753 -5.73 49.21 12.97
N VAL A 754 -5.40 48.47 14.02
CA VAL A 754 -5.77 48.74 15.42
C VAL A 754 -4.49 48.68 16.25
N GLU A 755 -4.05 49.81 16.79
CA GLU A 755 -2.70 49.90 17.37
C GLU A 755 -2.55 50.80 18.61
N ASN A 756 -1.61 50.43 19.49
CA ASN A 756 -1.21 51.17 20.69
C ASN A 756 -2.35 51.45 21.70
N LEU A 757 -3.33 50.54 21.80
CA LEU A 757 -4.48 50.67 22.70
C LEU A 757 -4.40 49.70 23.90
N THR A 758 -5.04 50.07 25.00
CA THR A 758 -5.42 49.11 26.06
C THR A 758 -6.86 48.68 25.83
N ILE A 759 -7.13 47.37 25.79
CA ILE A 759 -8.43 46.79 25.44
C ILE A 759 -8.85 45.83 26.57
N ARG A 760 -10.05 46.00 27.13
CA ARG A 760 -10.51 45.18 28.27
C ARG A 760 -12.02 45.02 28.37
N HIS A 761 -12.44 44.08 29.21
CA HIS A 761 -13.83 43.79 29.55
C HIS A 761 -14.72 43.40 28.35
N CYS A 762 -14.29 42.41 27.56
CA CYS A 762 -15.24 41.61 26.77
C CYS A 762 -16.12 40.74 27.71
N ARG A 763 -17.16 40.11 27.17
CA ARG A 763 -17.95 39.14 27.95
C ARG A 763 -17.09 37.92 28.33
N ILE A 764 -17.19 37.49 29.59
CA ILE A 764 -16.62 36.21 30.05
C ILE A 764 -17.76 35.19 30.14
N SER A 765 -17.72 34.16 29.30
CA SER A 765 -18.73 33.08 29.23
C SER A 765 -18.05 31.75 28.89
N GLU A 766 -18.68 30.62 29.21
CA GLU A 766 -18.36 29.29 28.65
C GLU A 766 -19.21 28.96 27.40
N ALA A 767 -20.29 29.71 27.15
CA ALA A 767 -21.21 29.50 26.03
C ALA A 767 -20.96 30.42 24.81
N PHE A 768 -19.98 31.34 24.88
CA PHE A 768 -19.69 32.31 23.82
C PHE A 768 -18.17 32.53 23.65
N THR A 769 -17.74 32.84 22.44
CA THR A 769 -16.34 33.08 22.02
C THR A 769 -15.95 34.56 22.02
N ASP A 770 -16.63 35.37 22.83
CA ASP A 770 -16.40 36.82 22.93
C ASP A 770 -14.91 37.15 23.23
N SER A 771 -14.34 38.07 22.44
CA SER A 771 -12.90 38.37 22.43
C SER A 771 -12.59 39.86 22.60
N ALA A 772 -11.33 40.20 22.91
CA ALA A 772 -10.89 41.60 22.94
C ALA A 772 -10.86 42.21 21.52
N VAL A 773 -10.32 41.46 20.56
CA VAL A 773 -10.41 41.79 19.12
C VAL A 773 -10.95 40.58 18.36
N TRP A 774 -11.89 40.83 17.47
CA TRP A 774 -12.40 39.88 16.47
C TRP A 774 -12.12 40.44 15.09
N VAL A 775 -11.61 39.61 14.19
CA VAL A 775 -11.32 39.95 12.79
C VAL A 775 -12.16 39.03 11.91
N GLU A 776 -13.15 39.62 11.22
CA GLU A 776 -14.09 38.91 10.34
C GLU A 776 -13.42 38.44 9.03
N GLN A 777 -14.08 37.53 8.34
CA GLN A 777 -13.62 36.92 7.09
C GLN A 777 -13.21 37.94 6.01
N ASP A 778 -14.02 38.99 5.81
CA ASP A 778 -13.77 40.04 4.80
C ASP A 778 -12.61 41.01 5.18
N ALA A 779 -12.07 40.94 6.40
CA ALA A 779 -11.07 41.88 6.91
C ALA A 779 -9.62 41.57 6.50
N THR A 780 -9.41 41.25 5.21
CA THR A 780 -8.10 40.83 4.68
C THR A 780 -7.02 41.91 4.87
N GLY A 781 -5.82 41.49 5.29
CA GLY A 781 -4.71 42.39 5.60
C GLY A 781 -4.90 43.26 6.85
N ALA A 782 -5.81 42.90 7.76
CA ALA A 782 -5.99 43.61 9.04
C ALA A 782 -4.74 43.55 9.94
N ARG A 783 -4.45 44.63 10.68
CA ARG A 783 -3.21 44.81 11.44
C ARG A 783 -3.52 45.13 12.91
N VAL A 784 -3.24 44.21 13.83
CA VAL A 784 -3.45 44.39 15.28
C VAL A 784 -2.08 44.50 15.96
N ILE A 785 -1.65 45.72 16.30
CA ILE A 785 -0.23 46.02 16.60
C ILE A 785 -0.02 46.74 17.94
N GLY A 786 0.84 46.20 18.80
CA GLY A 786 1.31 46.89 20.00
C GLY A 786 0.23 47.16 21.06
N ASN A 787 -0.87 46.40 21.04
CA ASN A 787 -1.98 46.57 21.99
C ASN A 787 -1.72 45.79 23.28
N THR A 788 -2.34 46.23 24.39
CA THR A 788 -2.36 45.51 25.66
C THR A 788 -3.78 45.02 25.95
N ILE A 789 -3.96 43.71 26.09
CA ILE A 789 -5.25 43.06 26.30
C ILE A 789 -5.31 42.46 27.72
N GLU A 790 -6.31 42.89 28.49
CA GLU A 790 -6.51 42.54 29.89
C GLU A 790 -7.97 42.15 30.17
N ALA A 791 -8.21 41.34 31.21
CA ALA A 791 -9.56 40.98 31.70
C ALA A 791 -10.52 40.49 30.60
N CYS A 792 -10.00 39.66 29.68
CA CYS A 792 -10.75 39.04 28.59
C CYS A 792 -10.52 37.53 28.56
N ARG A 793 -11.53 36.76 28.09
CA ARG A 793 -11.38 35.30 27.94
C ARG A 793 -10.51 34.95 26.74
N PHE A 794 -10.91 35.43 25.56
CA PHE A 794 -10.14 35.31 24.32
C PHE A 794 -9.49 36.65 23.99
N GLY A 795 -8.22 36.62 23.56
CA GLY A 795 -7.47 37.83 23.23
C GLY A 795 -7.81 38.35 21.84
N ILE A 796 -7.03 37.92 20.86
CA ILE A 796 -7.18 38.29 19.44
C ILE A 796 -7.69 37.07 18.69
N TRP A 797 -8.87 37.18 18.07
CA TRP A 797 -9.46 36.12 17.25
C TRP A 797 -9.46 36.56 15.78
N VAL A 798 -8.97 35.70 14.90
CA VAL A 798 -8.93 35.88 13.45
C VAL A 798 -9.72 34.74 12.81
N HIS A 799 -10.78 35.08 12.06
CA HIS A 799 -11.78 34.16 11.58
C HIS A 799 -11.95 34.31 10.06
N GLY A 800 -11.56 33.29 9.28
CA GLY A 800 -11.84 33.21 7.84
C GLY A 800 -11.01 34.11 6.91
N THR A 801 -10.06 34.91 7.42
CA THR A 801 -9.41 36.00 6.66
C THR A 801 -7.97 35.71 6.24
N ALA A 802 -7.44 36.51 5.31
CA ALA A 802 -6.10 36.38 4.75
C ALA A 802 -5.17 37.55 5.10
N GLU A 803 -3.85 37.32 5.08
CA GLU A 803 -2.75 38.29 5.24
C GLU A 803 -2.72 39.14 6.53
N ALA A 804 -3.53 38.83 7.55
CA ALA A 804 -3.57 39.64 8.77
C ALA A 804 -2.25 39.59 9.58
N GLU A 805 -1.93 40.68 10.28
CA GLU A 805 -0.70 40.86 11.05
C GLU A 805 -1.01 41.16 12.53
N VAL A 806 -0.63 40.25 13.42
CA VAL A 806 -0.77 40.36 14.88
C VAL A 806 0.62 40.53 15.48
N ALA A 807 1.06 41.78 15.67
CA ALA A 807 2.47 42.10 15.98
C ALA A 807 2.67 42.84 17.32
N GLY A 808 3.61 42.39 18.16
CA GLY A 808 4.07 43.12 19.34
C GLY A 808 3.03 43.35 20.45
N ASN A 809 1.92 42.61 20.46
CA ASN A 809 0.87 42.75 21.45
C ASN A 809 1.24 42.06 22.78
N ARG A 810 0.67 42.55 23.88
CA ARG A 810 0.71 41.92 25.20
C ARG A 810 -0.66 41.37 25.55
N VAL A 811 -0.76 40.06 25.78
CA VAL A 811 -2.02 39.41 26.13
C VAL A 811 -1.87 38.63 27.42
N ALA A 812 -2.72 38.92 28.40
CA ALA A 812 -2.79 38.23 29.68
C ALA A 812 -4.18 37.59 29.84
N GLY A 813 -4.23 36.26 29.79
CA GLY A 813 -5.45 35.49 29.99
C GLY A 813 -5.94 35.48 31.43
N LEU A 814 -7.10 34.85 31.66
CA LEU A 814 -7.77 34.83 32.96
C LEU A 814 -7.02 33.98 33.99
N GLN A 815 -6.02 34.57 34.67
CA GLN A 815 -5.20 33.91 35.70
C GLN A 815 -6.00 33.20 36.79
N GLN A 816 -7.14 33.76 37.19
CA GLN A 816 -8.06 33.23 38.21
C GLN A 816 -8.85 31.99 37.75
N ALA A 817 -8.88 31.70 36.44
CA ALA A 817 -9.54 30.53 35.87
C ALA A 817 -8.57 29.35 35.75
N THR A 818 -9.10 28.12 35.88
CA THR A 818 -8.32 26.90 35.63
C THR A 818 -7.84 26.85 34.18
N GLN A 819 -6.76 26.12 33.91
CA GLN A 819 -6.07 26.19 32.61
C GLN A 819 -6.97 25.88 31.40
N ASN A 820 -7.94 24.97 31.56
CA ASN A 820 -8.93 24.63 30.52
C ASN A 820 -10.11 25.64 30.41
N GLN A 821 -10.38 26.42 31.47
CA GLN A 821 -11.45 27.44 31.50
C GLN A 821 -11.00 28.83 31.03
N ARG A 822 -9.70 29.02 30.79
CA ARG A 822 -9.19 30.18 30.06
C ARG A 822 -9.68 30.14 28.59
N GLY A 823 -9.46 31.22 27.86
CA GLY A 823 -9.52 31.23 26.39
C GLY A 823 -8.12 31.46 25.82
N ASP A 824 -8.03 31.51 24.50
CA ASP A 824 -6.75 31.56 23.79
C ASP A 824 -6.26 33.01 23.65
N CYS A 825 -4.94 33.19 23.69
CA CYS A 825 -4.31 34.51 23.61
C CYS A 825 -4.38 35.07 22.18
N VAL A 826 -4.03 34.25 21.20
CA VAL A 826 -4.31 34.44 19.77
C VAL A 826 -5.00 33.18 19.25
N HIS A 827 -6.08 33.33 18.49
CA HIS A 827 -6.83 32.22 17.89
C HIS A 827 -6.98 32.49 16.38
N LEU A 828 -6.48 31.58 15.54
CA LEU A 828 -6.59 31.61 14.08
C LEU A 828 -7.49 30.45 13.62
N TRP A 829 -8.47 30.73 12.77
CA TRP A 829 -9.40 29.72 12.24
C TRP A 829 -9.73 30.00 10.77
N ASP A 830 -9.57 28.99 9.90
CA ASP A 830 -9.80 29.05 8.43
C ASP A 830 -9.11 30.27 7.78
N ALA A 831 -7.86 30.53 8.17
CA ALA A 831 -7.14 31.77 7.84
C ALA A 831 -5.86 31.50 7.01
N ASP A 832 -5.39 32.49 6.25
CA ASP A 832 -4.30 32.28 5.27
C ASP A 832 -3.21 33.37 5.30
N GLY A 833 -1.95 32.99 5.12
CA GLY A 833 -0.80 33.90 5.05
C GLY A 833 -0.57 34.79 6.30
N ILE A 834 -1.14 34.40 7.44
CA ILE A 834 -1.21 35.19 8.68
C ILE A 834 0.18 35.36 9.32
N ARG A 835 0.47 36.54 9.87
CA ARG A 835 1.71 36.82 10.62
C ARG A 835 1.42 37.11 12.08
N VAL A 836 1.96 36.29 12.99
CA VAL A 836 1.87 36.50 14.44
C VAL A 836 3.30 36.69 14.96
N THR A 837 3.71 37.92 15.24
CA THR A 837 5.14 38.24 15.48
C THR A 837 5.41 39.02 16.76
N ASP A 838 6.49 38.66 17.47
CA ASP A 838 7.05 39.44 18.59
C ASP A 838 6.07 39.72 19.76
N ASN A 839 5.00 38.93 19.92
CA ASN A 839 4.00 39.11 20.99
C ASN A 839 4.45 38.49 22.32
N ASP A 840 3.97 39.02 23.46
CA ASP A 840 4.19 38.47 24.81
C ASP A 840 2.84 37.96 25.39
N LEU A 841 2.68 36.64 25.35
CA LEU A 841 1.42 35.92 25.57
C LEU A 841 1.52 35.11 26.88
N SER A 842 0.56 35.28 27.79
CA SER A 842 0.69 34.74 29.15
C SER A 842 -0.63 34.30 29.77
N SER A 843 -0.59 33.22 30.56
CA SER A 843 -1.71 32.73 31.36
C SER A 843 -3.01 32.52 30.57
N CYS A 844 -2.91 32.06 29.32
CA CYS A 844 -4.03 31.71 28.46
C CYS A 844 -4.37 30.21 28.57
N ARG A 845 -5.38 29.77 27.82
CA ARG A 845 -5.60 28.34 27.52
C ARG A 845 -4.51 27.94 26.56
N ASP A 846 -4.60 28.32 25.29
CA ASP A 846 -3.49 28.18 24.34
C ASP A 846 -2.91 29.56 24.00
N GLY A 847 -1.59 29.64 23.77
CA GLY A 847 -0.91 30.89 23.45
C GLY A 847 -1.26 31.37 22.05
N VAL A 848 -0.89 30.59 21.05
CA VAL A 848 -1.42 30.68 19.68
C VAL A 848 -2.14 29.37 19.37
N TYR A 849 -3.46 29.43 19.18
CA TYR A 849 -4.26 28.34 18.62
C TYR A 849 -4.46 28.56 17.12
N MET A 850 -4.36 27.50 16.32
CA MET A 850 -4.54 27.54 14.87
C MET A 850 -5.31 26.29 14.41
N GLU A 851 -6.38 26.49 13.63
CA GLU A 851 -7.14 25.42 13.00
C GLU A 851 -7.43 25.79 11.53
N LEU A 852 -7.27 24.83 10.61
CA LEU A 852 -7.49 25.02 9.16
C LEU A 852 -6.72 26.24 8.57
N THR A 853 -5.53 26.55 9.11
CA THR A 853 -4.83 27.82 8.85
C THR A 853 -3.53 27.60 8.05
N SER A 854 -3.41 28.21 6.86
CA SER A 854 -2.33 27.97 5.90
C SER A 854 -1.31 29.11 5.80
N GLU A 855 -0.10 28.81 5.29
CA GLU A 855 1.02 29.73 5.03
C GLU A 855 1.42 30.67 6.20
N ALA A 856 0.99 30.37 7.42
CA ALA A 856 1.11 31.29 8.56
C ALA A 856 2.55 31.34 9.11
N ILE A 857 2.99 32.52 9.54
CA ILE A 857 4.32 32.77 10.08
C ILE A 857 4.18 33.22 11.55
N ILE A 858 4.57 32.34 12.46
CA ILE A 858 4.54 32.55 13.91
C ILE A 858 5.98 32.75 14.38
N ASP A 859 6.38 33.98 14.68
CA ASP A 859 7.78 34.42 14.70
C ASP A 859 8.17 35.22 15.97
N ARG A 860 9.23 34.82 16.68
CA ARG A 860 9.75 35.46 17.91
C ARG A 860 8.73 35.70 19.05
N ASN A 861 7.63 34.96 19.10
CA ASN A 861 6.64 35.13 20.18
C ASN A 861 7.14 34.53 21.49
N ARG A 862 6.80 35.18 22.60
CA ARG A 862 7.13 34.79 23.98
C ARG A 862 5.87 34.26 24.66
N ILE A 863 5.88 33.00 25.11
CA ILE A 863 4.65 32.30 25.53
C ILE A 863 4.84 31.49 26.83
N THR A 864 4.00 31.76 27.83
CA THR A 864 4.15 31.25 29.22
C THR A 864 2.83 30.94 29.93
N ASP A 865 2.87 30.05 30.94
CA ASP A 865 1.73 29.64 31.80
C ASP A 865 0.48 29.18 31.02
N SER A 866 0.67 28.70 29.79
CA SER A 866 -0.42 28.24 28.92
C SER A 866 -0.42 26.70 28.87
N ARG A 867 -1.51 26.11 28.35
CA ARG A 867 -1.61 24.68 28.08
C ARG A 867 -0.67 24.35 26.93
N TYR A 868 -1.03 24.74 25.71
CA TYR A 868 -0.10 24.73 24.58
C TYR A 868 0.45 26.14 24.37
N ALA A 869 1.74 26.29 24.11
CA ALA A 869 2.27 27.59 23.69
C ALA A 869 1.88 27.89 22.25
N ILE A 870 2.12 26.96 21.33
CA ILE A 870 1.56 26.97 19.98
C ILE A 870 0.84 25.62 19.76
N HIS A 871 -0.39 25.66 19.27
CA HIS A 871 -1.26 24.50 19.03
C HIS A 871 -1.83 24.61 17.63
N THR A 872 -1.49 23.68 16.73
CA THR A 872 -1.96 23.71 15.34
C THR A 872 -2.61 22.41 14.92
N MET A 873 -3.73 22.54 14.20
CA MET A 873 -4.59 21.46 13.72
C MET A 873 -4.87 21.71 12.23
N TRP A 874 -4.34 20.85 11.34
CA TRP A 874 -4.47 21.01 9.88
C TRP A 874 -3.97 22.38 9.38
N CYS A 875 -2.73 22.72 9.69
CA CYS A 875 -2.10 24.01 9.37
C CYS A 875 -0.87 23.81 8.46
N ASP A 876 -1.15 23.60 7.18
CA ASP A 876 -0.13 23.29 6.17
C ASP A 876 0.76 24.50 5.82
N GLN A 877 1.98 24.22 5.35
CA GLN A 877 2.99 25.18 4.86
C GLN A 877 3.38 26.30 5.86
N SER A 878 2.95 26.17 7.12
CA SER A 878 3.12 27.16 8.18
C SER A 878 4.48 27.06 8.88
N ARG A 879 4.98 28.19 9.37
CA ARG A 879 6.38 28.41 9.81
C ARG A 879 6.42 28.97 11.24
N TYR A 880 7.05 28.22 12.14
CA TYR A 880 7.21 28.52 13.57
C TYR A 880 8.68 28.84 13.82
N LEU A 881 9.01 30.12 13.93
CA LEU A 881 10.37 30.64 13.89
C LEU A 881 10.74 31.34 15.20
N GLU A 882 11.90 30.99 15.79
CA GLU A 882 12.54 31.75 16.87
C GLU A 882 11.65 32.01 18.13
N ASN A 883 10.56 31.25 18.32
CA ASN A 883 9.63 31.45 19.43
C ASN A 883 10.22 30.94 20.77
N TYR A 884 9.87 31.61 21.86
CA TYR A 884 10.33 31.34 23.21
C TYR A 884 9.18 30.84 24.09
N ALA A 885 9.02 29.52 24.19
CA ALA A 885 7.92 28.87 24.91
C ALA A 885 8.41 28.13 26.16
N TYR A 886 7.97 28.57 27.33
CA TYR A 886 8.44 28.05 28.60
C TYR A 886 7.36 27.92 29.68
N GLU A 887 7.54 26.95 30.59
CA GLU A 887 6.63 26.66 31.73
C GLU A 887 5.16 26.33 31.36
N ASN A 888 4.89 26.07 30.08
CA ASN A 888 3.58 25.62 29.56
C ASN A 888 3.37 24.11 29.82
N LEU A 889 2.16 23.57 29.58
CA LEU A 889 1.97 22.11 29.58
C LEU A 889 2.72 21.45 28.39
N VAL A 890 2.72 22.12 27.24
CA VAL A 890 3.45 21.76 26.01
C VAL A 890 4.00 23.04 25.35
N GLY A 891 5.19 22.95 24.76
CA GLY A 891 5.77 23.97 23.89
C GLY A 891 5.02 24.05 22.55
N LEU A 892 5.55 23.38 21.51
CA LEU A 892 4.92 23.31 20.20
C LEU A 892 4.10 22.01 20.07
N ALA A 893 2.80 22.12 19.86
CA ALA A 893 1.93 21.03 19.41
C ALA A 893 1.54 21.26 17.95
N LEU A 894 2.17 20.52 17.05
CA LEU A 894 2.02 20.67 15.60
C LEU A 894 1.40 19.38 15.05
N MET A 895 0.14 19.45 14.64
CA MET A 895 -0.69 18.26 14.44
C MET A 895 -1.41 18.28 13.08
N PHE A 896 -1.53 17.11 12.45
CA PHE A 896 -2.28 16.89 11.20
C PHE A 896 -1.86 17.76 10.01
N SER A 897 -0.60 18.24 9.98
CA SER A 897 -0.13 19.34 9.11
C SER A 897 1.03 18.90 8.18
N LYS A 898 1.11 19.49 6.99
CA LYS A 898 2.13 19.17 5.96
C LYS A 898 3.08 20.34 5.67
N GLU A 899 4.30 20.03 5.25
CA GLU A 899 5.29 20.99 4.72
C GLU A 899 5.68 22.15 5.67
N ILE A 900 5.47 21.94 6.98
CA ILE A 900 5.72 22.96 8.02
C ILE A 900 7.21 23.15 8.35
N GLU A 901 7.59 24.33 8.84
CA GLU A 901 8.96 24.61 9.34
C GLU A 901 8.93 25.02 10.81
N ALA A 902 9.60 24.27 11.69
CA ALA A 902 9.88 24.68 13.06
C ALA A 902 11.39 24.95 13.20
N ARG A 903 11.82 26.22 13.19
CA ARG A 903 13.25 26.58 13.21
C ARG A 903 13.65 27.51 14.36
N GLN A 904 14.77 27.20 15.02
CA GLN A 904 15.42 28.02 16.06
C GLN A 904 14.52 28.39 17.26
N ASN A 905 13.43 27.66 17.50
CA ASN A 905 12.58 27.86 18.67
C ASN A 905 13.30 27.38 19.94
N ILE A 906 13.06 28.08 21.05
CA ILE A 906 13.64 27.78 22.37
C ILE A 906 12.50 27.34 23.29
N LEU A 907 12.52 26.07 23.67
CA LEU A 907 11.39 25.33 24.25
C LEU A 907 11.84 24.69 25.56
N HIS A 908 11.65 25.38 26.70
CA HIS A 908 12.24 24.93 27.97
C HIS A 908 11.29 24.81 29.16
N ASN A 909 11.53 23.82 30.02
CA ASN A 909 10.76 23.53 31.24
C ASN A 909 9.23 23.39 31.00
N ASN A 910 8.79 22.97 29.80
CA ASN A 910 7.39 22.68 29.54
C ASN A 910 7.05 21.29 30.11
N ARG A 911 5.91 21.18 30.81
CA ARG A 911 5.62 20.10 31.77
C ARG A 911 5.48 18.70 31.14
N THR A 912 5.19 18.60 29.85
CA THR A 912 5.04 17.30 29.16
C THR A 912 5.86 17.18 27.88
N HIS A 913 5.75 18.10 26.92
CA HIS A 913 6.40 18.01 25.61
C HIS A 913 7.08 19.33 25.21
N GLY A 914 8.29 19.25 24.66
CA GLY A 914 8.95 20.36 23.99
C GLY A 914 8.39 20.59 22.58
N ILE A 915 8.64 19.65 21.67
CA ILE A 915 7.98 19.54 20.36
C ILE A 915 7.15 18.25 20.34
N LEU A 916 5.85 18.40 20.09
CA LEU A 916 4.88 17.34 19.84
C LEU A 916 4.50 17.38 18.35
N TRP A 917 4.96 16.39 17.58
CA TRP A 917 4.58 16.15 16.18
C TRP A 917 3.64 14.96 16.09
N VAL A 918 2.43 15.20 15.58
CA VAL A 918 1.39 14.16 15.39
C VAL A 918 0.87 14.24 13.95
N GLN A 919 1.09 13.20 13.15
CA GLN A 919 0.68 13.19 11.73
C GLN A 919 1.23 14.38 10.93
N VAL A 920 2.53 14.64 11.09
CA VAL A 920 3.25 15.65 10.30
C VAL A 920 3.94 14.97 9.11
N THR A 921 3.81 15.53 7.91
CA THR A 921 4.50 15.03 6.71
C THR A 921 5.26 16.10 5.95
N TYR A 922 6.47 15.77 5.47
CA TYR A 922 7.39 16.70 4.80
C TYR A 922 7.76 17.95 5.62
N GLY A 923 7.49 17.94 6.93
CA GLY A 923 7.86 19.01 7.85
C GLY A 923 9.37 19.03 8.14
N THR A 924 9.83 20.17 8.64
CA THR A 924 11.23 20.38 9.02
C THR A 924 11.33 20.89 10.45
N ALA A 925 12.28 20.37 11.22
CA ALA A 925 12.63 20.87 12.55
C ALA A 925 14.14 21.13 12.61
N THR A 926 14.54 22.39 12.59
CA THR A 926 15.95 22.79 12.46
C THR A 926 16.45 23.70 13.58
N ASP A 927 17.62 23.36 14.13
CA ASP A 927 18.38 24.19 15.08
C ASP A 927 17.59 24.65 16.34
N ASN A 928 16.51 23.95 16.71
CA ASN A 928 15.71 24.26 17.90
C ASN A 928 16.45 23.83 19.18
N VAL A 929 16.15 24.51 20.28
CA VAL A 929 16.74 24.30 21.61
C VAL A 929 15.65 23.80 22.57
N VAL A 930 15.72 22.53 22.96
CA VAL A 930 14.65 21.82 23.68
C VAL A 930 15.19 21.30 25.01
N ILE A 931 14.94 22.03 26.10
CA ILE A 931 15.62 21.83 27.39
C ILE A 931 14.67 21.55 28.56
N GLY A 932 14.90 20.48 29.32
CA GLY A 932 14.22 20.28 30.62
C GLY A 932 12.72 19.97 30.56
N ASN A 933 12.22 19.47 29.42
CA ASN A 933 10.84 19.01 29.25
C ASN A 933 10.76 17.50 29.57
N THR A 934 9.59 16.94 29.89
CA THR A 934 9.50 15.49 30.16
C THR A 934 9.73 14.64 28.91
N LYS A 935 9.21 15.08 27.75
CA LYS A 935 9.59 14.58 26.42
C LYS A 935 10.15 15.75 25.61
N GLY A 936 11.36 15.65 25.08
CA GLY A 936 11.96 16.68 24.24
C GLY A 936 11.26 16.76 22.88
N LEU A 937 11.52 15.77 22.03
CA LEU A 937 10.84 15.54 20.75
C LEU A 937 9.91 14.32 20.88
N PHE A 938 8.65 14.45 20.49
CA PHE A 938 7.71 13.34 20.36
C PHE A 938 7.17 13.30 18.93
N VAL A 939 7.33 12.18 18.24
CA VAL A 939 7.05 12.04 16.80
C VAL A 939 6.17 10.81 16.57
N TYR A 940 4.87 11.05 16.42
CA TYR A 940 3.84 10.02 16.27
C TYR A 940 3.14 10.09 14.92
N ASN A 941 3.11 8.96 14.20
CA ASN A 941 2.51 8.85 12.87
C ASN A 941 3.02 9.89 11.84
N SER A 942 4.27 10.35 11.97
CA SER A 942 4.84 11.39 11.12
C SER A 942 5.88 10.79 10.16
N LEU A 943 5.84 11.16 8.87
CA LEU A 943 6.65 10.56 7.80
C LEU A 943 7.39 11.61 6.94
N TYR A 944 8.53 11.22 6.36
CA TYR A 944 9.27 12.01 5.37
C TYR A 944 9.73 13.40 5.86
N ASN A 945 9.83 13.60 7.16
CA ASN A 945 10.24 14.86 7.78
C ASN A 945 11.77 14.95 7.93
N THR A 946 12.31 16.16 8.05
CA THR A 946 13.75 16.39 8.32
C THR A 946 13.95 17.08 9.66
N ILE A 947 14.64 16.42 10.59
CA ILE A 947 14.92 16.91 11.95
C ILE A 947 16.44 16.98 12.11
N ARG A 948 16.99 18.19 12.13
CA ARG A 948 18.44 18.41 12.00
C ARG A 948 18.98 19.56 12.84
N GLY A 949 20.18 19.39 13.42
CA GLY A 949 20.88 20.45 14.16
C GLY A 949 20.31 20.80 15.54
N ASN A 950 19.22 20.16 15.97
CA ASN A 950 18.52 20.50 17.21
C ASN A 950 19.33 20.11 18.45
N LEU A 951 19.33 20.98 19.47
CA LEU A 951 19.87 20.71 20.80
C LEU A 951 18.75 20.19 21.70
N VAL A 952 18.78 18.90 22.03
CA VAL A 952 17.76 18.21 22.85
C VAL A 952 18.42 17.77 24.15
N ALA A 953 18.19 18.49 25.24
CA ALA A 953 19.01 18.35 26.44
C ALA A 953 18.25 18.38 27.78
N ARG A 954 18.74 17.63 28.78
CA ARG A 954 18.16 17.53 30.13
C ARG A 954 16.67 17.17 30.19
N ASN A 955 16.11 16.61 29.13
CA ASN A 955 14.74 16.11 29.12
C ASN A 955 14.70 14.73 29.80
N ASN A 956 13.57 14.31 30.37
CA ASN A 956 13.48 12.92 30.89
C ASN A 956 13.57 11.90 29.75
N LEU A 957 12.96 12.21 28.59
CA LEU A 957 13.11 11.47 27.36
C LEU A 957 13.46 12.43 26.22
N GLY A 958 14.64 12.35 25.64
CA GLY A 958 15.10 13.25 24.59
C GLY A 958 14.24 13.15 23.32
N GLY A 959 14.14 11.96 22.73
CA GLY A 959 13.29 11.66 21.57
C GLY A 959 12.38 10.46 21.81
N HIS A 960 11.12 10.55 21.38
CA HIS A 960 10.15 9.46 21.47
C HIS A 960 9.46 9.26 20.12
N TYR A 961 9.79 8.17 19.45
CA TYR A 961 9.25 7.80 18.14
C TYR A 961 8.28 6.65 18.33
N TRP A 962 7.03 6.82 17.93
CA TRP A 962 5.95 5.85 18.12
C TRP A 962 5.10 5.76 16.86
N GLY A 963 4.67 4.55 16.50
CA GLY A 963 3.63 4.37 15.48
C GLY A 963 4.18 4.65 14.09
N GLY A 964 5.11 3.81 13.64
CA GLY A 964 5.60 3.77 12.26
C GLY A 964 6.22 5.07 11.74
N SER A 965 6.70 5.96 12.62
CA SER A 965 7.33 7.25 12.26
C SER A 965 8.71 7.05 11.59
N GLU A 966 8.67 6.37 10.45
CA GLU A 966 9.79 5.91 9.61
C GLU A 966 10.05 6.90 8.47
N GLU A 967 11.14 6.70 7.73
CA GLU A 967 11.55 7.54 6.59
C GLU A 967 11.78 9.02 6.96
N ASN A 968 12.04 9.31 8.24
CA ASN A 968 12.39 10.64 8.74
C ASN A 968 13.92 10.81 8.77
N VAL A 969 14.42 11.90 8.22
CA VAL A 969 15.84 12.25 8.19
C VAL A 969 16.24 12.84 9.55
N MET A 970 17.21 12.22 10.21
CA MET A 970 17.67 12.57 11.56
C MET A 970 19.19 12.76 11.57
N GLU A 971 19.63 14.00 11.48
CA GLU A 971 21.05 14.35 11.24
C GLU A 971 21.58 15.43 12.18
N ALA A 972 22.81 15.27 12.65
CA ALA A 972 23.54 16.34 13.37
C ALA A 972 22.79 16.97 14.57
N ASN A 973 21.83 16.28 15.17
CA ASN A 973 21.19 16.70 16.42
C ASN A 973 22.12 16.36 17.61
N ALA A 974 21.95 17.04 18.75
CA ALA A 974 22.75 16.83 19.95
C ALA A 974 21.88 16.44 21.15
N PHE A 975 22.02 15.19 21.60
CA PHE A 975 21.30 14.60 22.73
C PHE A 975 22.15 14.65 24.01
N ILE A 976 21.95 15.68 24.84
CA ILE A 976 22.86 16.06 25.95
C ILE A 976 22.18 15.95 27.32
N GLU A 977 22.73 15.16 28.24
CA GLU A 977 22.27 15.07 29.64
C GLU A 977 20.78 14.67 29.82
N ASN A 978 20.10 14.12 28.80
CA ASN A 978 18.76 13.57 28.97
C ASN A 978 18.82 12.32 29.88
N GLU A 979 17.74 12.02 30.60
CA GLU A 979 17.67 10.82 31.46
C GLU A 979 17.69 9.55 30.59
N ILE A 980 16.84 9.51 29.55
CA ILE A 980 16.89 8.57 28.42
C ILE A 980 17.05 9.40 27.13
N GLN A 981 18.00 9.06 26.25
CA GLN A 981 18.20 9.83 25.01
C GLN A 981 17.04 9.63 24.03
N VAL A 982 16.78 8.38 23.61
CA VAL A 982 15.76 8.05 22.61
C VAL A 982 15.04 6.75 22.98
N LYS A 983 13.72 6.75 22.82
CA LYS A 983 12.86 5.55 22.80
C LYS A 983 12.22 5.45 21.42
N PHE A 984 12.38 4.30 20.78
CA PHE A 984 11.98 4.09 19.38
C PHE A 984 11.03 2.89 19.26
N ILE A 985 9.88 3.06 18.58
CA ILE A 985 8.87 2.01 18.33
C ILE A 985 8.38 2.14 16.88
N ALA A 986 8.84 1.23 16.01
CA ALA A 986 8.47 1.16 14.59
C ALA A 986 8.54 -0.30 14.10
N GLY A 987 8.22 -0.56 12.82
CA GLY A 987 8.23 -1.91 12.25
C GLY A 987 9.62 -2.41 11.83
N LYS A 988 10.60 -1.51 11.68
CA LYS A 988 11.96 -1.80 11.19
C LYS A 988 13.01 -0.87 11.81
N ASP A 989 14.29 -1.27 11.73
CA ASP A 989 15.42 -0.42 12.12
C ASP A 989 15.46 0.86 11.27
N GLN A 990 15.97 1.96 11.85
CA GLN A 990 16.15 3.24 11.16
C GLN A 990 17.59 3.73 11.29
N THR A 991 18.11 4.28 10.19
CA THR A 991 19.47 4.85 10.13
C THR A 991 19.39 6.35 10.31
N TRP A 992 19.93 6.86 11.42
CA TRP A 992 20.11 8.30 11.67
C TRP A 992 21.61 8.60 11.54
N VAL A 993 22.07 9.80 11.14
CA VAL A 993 23.49 9.98 10.78
C VAL A 993 24.14 11.20 11.41
N GLY A 994 25.24 11.00 12.13
CA GLY A 994 26.10 12.08 12.61
C GLY A 994 25.50 12.88 13.75
N ASN A 995 24.64 12.28 14.56
CA ASN A 995 24.11 12.88 15.77
C ASN A 995 25.14 12.72 16.91
N TYR A 996 25.13 13.66 17.85
CA TYR A 996 25.92 13.59 19.08
C TYR A 996 25.08 13.01 20.23
N TRP A 997 25.67 12.10 21.00
CA TRP A 997 25.01 11.44 22.13
C TRP A 997 25.90 11.48 23.37
N SER A 998 25.39 12.07 24.46
CA SER A 998 26.17 12.30 25.69
C SER A 998 26.52 11.04 26.51
N ASP A 999 25.99 9.88 26.13
CA ASP A 999 26.33 8.54 26.66
C ASP A 999 27.03 7.64 25.63
N TYR A 1000 27.46 8.19 24.49
CA TYR A 1000 28.28 7.45 23.52
C TYR A 1000 29.66 7.12 24.10
N GLY A 1001 29.91 5.83 24.32
CA GLY A 1001 31.19 5.29 24.82
C GLY A 1001 32.09 4.71 23.73
N GLY A 1002 32.02 5.23 22.50
CA GLY A 1002 32.89 4.80 21.39
C GLY A 1002 34.24 5.51 21.36
N TRP A 1003 34.94 5.34 20.25
CA TRP A 1003 36.29 5.87 20.00
C TRP A 1003 36.32 6.55 18.63
N ASP A 1004 37.27 7.46 18.45
CA ASP A 1004 37.68 8.10 17.20
C ASP A 1004 39.20 7.89 17.11
N LEU A 1005 39.65 7.20 16.06
CA LEU A 1005 41.02 6.73 15.85
C LEU A 1005 41.74 7.46 14.70
N ASP A 1006 41.01 8.09 13.77
CA ASP A 1006 41.60 8.85 12.65
C ASP A 1006 41.47 10.38 12.79
N GLY A 1007 40.60 10.87 13.68
CA GLY A 1007 40.50 12.26 14.13
C GLY A 1007 39.48 13.12 13.39
N ASP A 1008 38.45 12.53 12.76
CA ASP A 1008 37.47 13.25 11.93
C ASP A 1008 36.21 13.79 12.67
N ASP A 1009 36.16 13.67 14.01
CA ASP A 1009 34.99 13.94 14.87
C ASP A 1009 33.86 12.89 14.76
N ARG A 1010 34.10 11.73 14.12
CA ARG A 1010 33.17 10.59 14.11
C ARG A 1010 33.73 9.41 14.89
N GLY A 1011 32.83 8.65 15.51
CA GLY A 1011 33.19 7.40 16.17
C GLY A 1011 33.05 6.18 15.28
N GLU A 1012 34.02 5.24 15.29
CA GLU A 1012 33.95 4.03 14.44
C GLU A 1012 32.93 2.99 14.93
N VAL A 1013 32.39 3.14 16.14
CA VAL A 1013 31.42 2.21 16.72
C VAL A 1013 30.00 2.75 16.51
N PRO A 1014 29.12 2.06 15.77
CA PRO A 1014 27.74 2.54 15.60
C PRO A 1014 26.99 2.66 16.93
N TYR A 1015 26.39 3.83 17.20
CA TYR A 1015 25.45 4.00 18.30
C TYR A 1015 24.14 3.26 17.99
N ARG A 1016 23.48 2.72 19.02
CA ARG A 1016 22.24 1.93 18.90
C ARG A 1016 21.31 2.24 20.06
N SER A 1017 20.03 2.43 19.78
CA SER A 1017 18.99 2.55 20.83
C SER A 1017 18.35 1.20 21.16
N ASN A 1018 17.49 1.19 22.18
CA ASN A 1018 16.67 0.04 22.60
C ASN A 1018 17.48 -1.21 23.01
N THR A 1019 18.67 -0.99 23.57
CA THR A 1019 19.55 -2.05 24.08
C THR A 1019 19.04 -2.67 25.38
N LEU A 1020 19.61 -3.81 25.78
CA LEU A 1020 19.38 -4.40 27.11
C LEU A 1020 19.91 -3.48 28.23
N VAL A 1021 20.92 -2.67 27.94
CA VAL A 1021 21.39 -1.59 28.82
C VAL A 1021 20.31 -0.51 28.97
N ASP A 1022 19.69 -0.05 27.88
CA ASP A 1022 18.58 0.92 27.92
C ASP A 1022 17.38 0.39 28.71
N ALA A 1023 17.05 -0.91 28.57
CA ALA A 1023 16.00 -1.55 29.34
C ALA A 1023 16.28 -1.59 30.85
N LEU A 1024 17.56 -1.75 31.25
CA LEU A 1024 17.98 -1.66 32.65
C LEU A 1024 17.97 -0.21 33.17
N LEU A 1025 18.43 0.75 32.37
CA LEU A 1025 18.37 2.18 32.69
C LEU A 1025 16.92 2.65 32.85
N TYR A 1026 16.00 2.23 31.98
CA TYR A 1026 14.57 2.52 32.09
C TYR A 1026 13.98 1.97 33.39
N LYS A 1027 14.28 0.71 33.74
CA LYS A 1027 13.75 0.08 34.96
C LYS A 1027 14.39 0.65 36.24
N HIS A 1028 15.65 1.06 36.17
CA HIS A 1028 16.43 1.56 37.29
C HIS A 1028 17.32 2.75 36.87
N PRO A 1029 16.77 3.97 36.74
CA PRO A 1029 17.54 5.14 36.26
C PRO A 1029 18.76 5.48 37.12
N SER A 1030 18.72 5.12 38.41
CA SER A 1030 19.87 5.21 39.31
C SER A 1030 21.10 4.42 38.84
N THR A 1031 20.95 3.38 38.01
CA THR A 1031 22.08 2.60 37.48
C THR A 1031 22.94 3.35 36.46
N LYS A 1032 22.59 4.59 36.08
CA LYS A 1032 23.39 5.41 35.15
C LYS A 1032 24.84 5.66 35.62
N PHE A 1033 25.15 5.58 36.92
CA PHE A 1033 26.54 5.61 37.43
C PHE A 1033 27.36 4.34 37.09
N LEU A 1034 26.74 3.27 36.61
CA LEU A 1034 27.39 2.03 36.20
C LEU A 1034 27.71 1.96 34.70
N LEU A 1035 27.39 2.98 33.89
CA LEU A 1035 27.65 2.99 32.44
C LEU A 1035 29.12 2.70 32.09
N THR A 1036 30.06 3.25 32.86
CA THR A 1036 31.50 3.03 32.68
C THR A 1036 32.04 1.79 33.40
N SER A 1037 31.18 0.99 34.04
CA SER A 1037 31.58 -0.21 34.77
C SER A 1037 31.88 -1.38 33.82
N PRO A 1038 32.82 -2.28 34.19
CA PRO A 1038 33.07 -3.51 33.42
C PRO A 1038 31.83 -4.39 33.23
N ALA A 1039 30.88 -4.36 34.17
CA ALA A 1039 29.65 -5.15 34.08
C ALA A 1039 28.74 -4.67 32.93
N PHE A 1040 28.58 -3.36 32.75
CA PHE A 1040 27.79 -2.79 31.66
C PHE A 1040 28.48 -2.99 30.30
N GLN A 1041 29.81 -2.86 30.25
CA GLN A 1041 30.58 -3.14 29.02
C GLN A 1041 30.49 -4.62 28.61
N VAL A 1042 30.57 -5.56 29.56
CA VAL A 1042 30.37 -6.99 29.29
C VAL A 1042 28.93 -7.29 28.85
N LEU A 1043 27.92 -6.60 29.39
CA LEU A 1043 26.52 -6.78 28.99
C LEU A 1043 26.28 -6.30 27.55
N ALA A 1044 26.77 -5.10 27.19
CA ALA A 1044 26.70 -4.56 25.84
C ALA A 1044 27.46 -5.44 24.82
N LEU A 1045 28.61 -6.00 25.21
CA LEU A 1045 29.34 -6.97 24.40
C LEU A 1045 28.55 -8.27 24.20
N ALA A 1046 27.94 -8.80 25.27
CA ALA A 1046 27.15 -10.03 25.20
C ALA A 1046 25.91 -9.85 24.30
N GLU A 1047 25.23 -8.71 24.36
CA GLU A 1047 24.13 -8.36 23.45
C GLU A 1047 24.58 -8.31 21.98
N ARG A 1048 25.79 -7.76 21.73
CA ARG A 1048 26.36 -7.66 20.37
C ARG A 1048 26.65 -9.03 19.75
N GLU A 1049 27.14 -9.98 20.53
CA GLU A 1049 27.51 -11.32 20.05
C GLU A 1049 26.34 -12.33 20.09
N PHE A 1050 25.29 -12.08 20.89
CA PHE A 1050 24.14 -12.99 21.07
C PHE A 1050 22.77 -12.29 20.95
N PRO A 1051 22.37 -11.83 19.74
CA PRO A 1051 21.07 -11.18 19.50
C PRO A 1051 19.91 -12.20 19.48
N ILE A 1052 19.37 -12.56 20.65
CA ILE A 1052 18.35 -13.63 20.80
C ILE A 1052 16.92 -13.15 20.52
N ILE A 1053 16.58 -11.88 20.79
CA ILE A 1053 15.34 -11.23 20.31
C ILE A 1053 15.69 -9.78 19.93
N THR A 1054 15.50 -9.40 18.66
CA THR A 1054 15.79 -8.04 18.19
C THR A 1054 14.53 -7.17 18.17
N VAL A 1055 14.45 -6.21 19.09
CA VAL A 1055 13.51 -5.09 18.99
C VAL A 1055 14.00 -4.13 17.89
N PRO A 1056 13.13 -3.57 17.03
CA PRO A 1056 13.51 -2.52 16.09
C PRO A 1056 14.14 -1.31 16.79
N LYS A 1057 15.17 -0.71 16.18
CA LYS A 1057 16.04 0.30 16.82
C LYS A 1057 16.54 1.38 15.87
N VAL A 1058 16.95 2.50 16.46
CA VAL A 1058 17.80 3.48 15.79
C VAL A 1058 19.23 2.95 15.74
N VAL A 1059 19.90 3.17 14.62
CA VAL A 1059 21.34 2.97 14.44
C VAL A 1059 21.95 4.25 13.89
N ASP A 1060 22.95 4.81 14.57
CA ASP A 1060 23.80 5.87 14.00
C ASP A 1060 25.16 5.28 13.62
N PRO A 1061 25.47 5.11 12.32
CA PRO A 1061 26.67 4.42 11.86
C PRO A 1061 27.92 5.29 11.91
N SER A 1062 27.79 6.59 12.21
CA SER A 1062 28.90 7.54 12.30
C SER A 1062 28.55 8.63 13.33
N PRO A 1063 28.39 8.28 14.62
CA PRO A 1063 28.03 9.23 15.67
C PRO A 1063 29.11 10.29 15.82
N ARG A 1064 28.75 11.51 16.25
CA ARG A 1064 29.73 12.57 16.50
C ARG A 1064 30.40 12.44 17.86
N MET A 1065 31.68 12.82 17.92
CA MET A 1065 32.46 12.95 19.15
C MET A 1065 32.21 14.28 19.87
N SER A 1066 31.73 15.31 19.17
CA SER A 1066 31.36 16.61 19.74
C SER A 1066 29.98 17.12 19.30
N PRO A 1067 29.28 17.95 20.10
CA PRO A 1067 28.02 18.55 19.71
C PRO A 1067 28.16 19.47 18.50
N SER A 1068 27.24 19.33 17.55
CA SER A 1068 27.13 20.18 16.34
C SER A 1068 26.94 21.67 16.66
N MET A 1069 26.23 21.99 17.75
CA MET A 1069 25.97 23.34 18.22
C MET A 1069 27.03 23.76 19.26
N THR A 1070 28.10 24.43 18.83
CA THR A 1070 29.29 24.73 19.65
C THR A 1070 29.00 25.49 20.96
N GLU A 1071 27.92 26.28 21.00
CA GLU A 1071 27.54 27.12 22.15
C GLU A 1071 26.65 26.38 23.19
N TRP A 1072 26.38 25.09 23.01
CA TRP A 1072 25.45 24.28 23.83
C TRP A 1072 25.62 24.47 25.35
N ALA A 1073 26.86 24.53 25.85
CA ALA A 1073 27.16 24.67 27.27
C ALA A 1073 26.75 26.06 27.83
N LYS A 1074 26.74 27.11 27.00
CA LYS A 1074 26.22 28.44 27.39
C LYS A 1074 24.70 28.40 27.49
N LEU A 1075 24.03 27.78 26.50
CA LEU A 1075 22.58 27.63 26.50
C LEU A 1075 22.09 26.81 27.70
N LEU A 1076 22.80 25.75 28.08
CA LEU A 1076 22.54 24.98 29.30
C LEU A 1076 22.84 25.73 30.62
N ALA A 1077 23.61 26.82 30.59
CA ALA A 1077 23.79 27.71 31.74
C ALA A 1077 22.73 28.82 31.80
N GLN A 1078 22.25 29.27 30.63
CA GLN A 1078 21.20 30.28 30.48
C GLN A 1078 19.79 29.71 30.78
N TYR A 1079 19.54 28.46 30.39
CA TYR A 1079 18.26 27.77 30.53
C TYR A 1079 18.43 26.53 31.45
N PRO A 1080 18.48 26.71 32.78
CA PRO A 1080 18.55 25.59 33.71
C PRO A 1080 17.25 24.77 33.69
N ALA A 1081 17.40 23.45 33.77
CA ALA A 1081 16.27 22.54 33.92
C ALA A 1081 15.67 22.68 35.33
N ALA A 1082 14.34 22.71 35.41
CA ALA A 1082 13.64 22.77 36.70
C ALA A 1082 13.84 21.47 37.51
N PRO A 1083 14.01 21.54 38.85
CA PRO A 1083 14.07 20.34 39.68
C PRO A 1083 12.77 19.54 39.60
N THR A 1084 12.88 18.21 39.51
CA THR A 1084 11.84 17.30 39.04
C THR A 1084 10.51 17.41 39.79
N GLN A 1085 9.43 17.81 39.09
CA GLN A 1085 8.08 17.92 39.66
C GLN A 1085 7.03 16.95 39.07
N TYR A 1086 7.10 16.61 37.77
CA TYR A 1086 5.92 16.09 37.04
C TYR A 1086 5.89 14.59 36.76
N TYR A 1087 6.97 13.84 37.02
CA TYR A 1087 7.03 12.40 36.71
C TYR A 1087 6.01 11.58 37.54
N LEU A 1088 5.66 12.04 38.75
CA LEU A 1088 4.68 11.41 39.64
C LEU A 1088 3.21 11.71 39.28
N GLU A 1089 2.95 12.46 38.20
CA GLU A 1089 1.58 12.77 37.74
C GLU A 1089 1.31 12.36 36.28
N MET A 1090 2.21 11.60 35.63
CA MET A 1090 1.90 11.00 34.32
C MET A 1090 0.71 10.05 34.37
N GLU A 1091 0.49 9.37 35.50
CA GLU A 1091 -0.70 8.55 35.80
C GLU A 1091 -2.03 9.36 35.79
N LYS A 1092 -1.97 10.70 35.74
CA LYS A 1092 -3.13 11.60 35.83
C LYS A 1092 -3.40 12.40 34.54
N LEU A 1093 -2.70 12.10 33.45
CA LEU A 1093 -2.82 12.82 32.17
C LEU A 1093 -3.29 11.91 31.00
N PRO A 1094 -4.50 11.30 31.08
CA PRO A 1094 -5.00 10.29 30.13
C PRO A 1094 -5.46 10.85 28.76
N HIS A 1095 -4.93 12.01 28.34
CA HIS A 1095 -5.44 12.77 27.19
C HIS A 1095 -4.35 13.21 26.18
N LEU A 1096 -3.12 12.71 26.33
CA LEU A 1096 -2.00 13.00 25.42
C LEU A 1096 -1.41 11.70 24.84
N PRO A 1097 -1.10 11.65 23.52
CA PRO A 1097 -0.49 10.48 22.90
C PRO A 1097 0.78 9.99 23.62
N GLY A 1098 0.84 8.68 23.87
CA GLY A 1098 1.97 8.04 24.53
C GLY A 1098 2.18 8.49 25.99
N GLY A 1099 1.10 8.69 26.76
CA GLY A 1099 1.07 8.23 28.14
C GLY A 1099 1.17 6.69 28.21
N GLN A 1100 1.36 6.11 29.38
CA GLN A 1100 1.14 4.67 29.58
C GLN A 1100 -0.33 4.41 29.92
N PRO A 1101 -0.89 3.25 29.54
CA PRO A 1101 -2.21 2.80 29.99
C PRO A 1101 -2.20 2.43 31.48
#